data_AF-A0A7J7QKK5-F1
#
_entry.id   AF-A0A7J7QKK5-F1
#
_cell.length_a   1.000
_cell.length_b   1.000
_cell.length_c   1.000
_cell.angle_alpha   90.00
_cell.angle_beta   90.00
_cell.angle_gamma   90.00
#
_symmetry.space_group_name_H-M   'P 1'
#
loop_
_entity.id
_entity.type
_entity.pdbx_description
1 polymer ?
#
loop_
_entity_poly.entity_id
_entity_poly.type
_entity_poly.pdbx_seq_one_letter_code
_entity_poly.pdbx_strand_id
1 'polypeptide(L)'
;MTPGSGVDQAVEATPFAASDGTPTYSIKKEFSGATVMITGASGYLGSLVVEQLLRTTDVGKIYVLIRGKRGTTAQDRLAQLLQKGLFHLVRDNPRLLSKVELLEGDLNSDDLGLSQRELSLVQTNVNILIHSAASIQLEADVQHTLRSNYLGTRRLLALATQMQRLRSMVHVSTAYVNVNFPRGSTVDERIFPLYFGQQEVHHADVVDDLMSLKPSAANVRAQMFLDMWGFPNTYTLGKNLTEKLVATYHKQHGLPVSIVRPSLVTGLAGLPYPGYCGNIAGPIGMGIAMAVGLFDKLESVAMVPTHVWDAVPGDVVSSVILAAAAATSARMDINEYVDSVPSAAADPMVVHAGTSTTYPVSFCEAFYAGLDFVRQNPPPVRLPGASLFTLPLDYRPDEEAVKRCKYWTGWKVWAAVKLLNAIGMYGTARQLHYGYLGWEIQNSTKTDRNLFFASKNLLQLEAQLDAGDSGSGDYKTSWTIRNGGWPRYISTNIAGMWRQVFKVKVVKGLEDNDFKFIANRSVRPGFKQDADNTSAERPANPLAPVSEGDEDDQQHQEDMISAGFRGTAAAFQRIPASGAGGAAASDAAASKAPSGADQDVALPGDTPGLFQQMSAKLGQSLSYKAASVSDVATGNVSGGVMHSLSKPVQRLSRIPTPPSRRDKDV
;
A
#
# COMPACT_ATOMS: atom_id res chain seq x y z
N MET A 1 -7.58 -44.43 24.87
CA MET A 1 -7.44 -44.54 23.42
C MET A 1 -6.80 -43.25 22.94
N THR A 2 -5.56 -43.36 22.49
CA THR A 2 -4.71 -42.28 21.96
C THR A 2 -5.33 -41.64 20.72
N PRO A 3 -5.33 -40.29 20.59
CA PRO A 3 -5.70 -39.63 19.34
C PRO A 3 -4.61 -39.89 18.29
N GLY A 4 -5.03 -40.35 17.12
CA GLY A 4 -4.16 -40.78 16.03
C GLY A 4 -3.28 -39.66 15.46
N SER A 5 -2.02 -39.99 15.29
CA SER A 5 -0.96 -39.30 14.56
C SER A 5 -1.23 -39.31 13.05
N GLY A 6 -1.93 -38.30 12.55
CA GLY A 6 -2.34 -38.22 11.14
C GLY A 6 -2.11 -36.88 10.47
N VAL A 7 -1.13 -36.07 10.91
CA VAL A 7 -0.74 -34.82 10.25
C VAL A 7 0.79 -34.68 10.29
N ASP A 8 1.50 -35.59 9.63
CA ASP A 8 2.96 -35.50 9.41
C ASP A 8 3.35 -36.18 8.10
N GLN A 9 2.61 -35.87 7.03
CA GLN A 9 3.13 -35.98 5.68
C GLN A 9 3.02 -34.61 5.04
N ALA A 10 4.02 -33.77 5.35
CA ALA A 10 4.36 -32.67 4.48
C ALA A 10 4.60 -33.27 3.09
N VAL A 11 3.72 -32.96 2.14
CA VAL A 11 4.01 -33.19 0.73
C VAL A 11 5.26 -32.36 0.45
N GLU A 12 6.43 -33.01 0.38
CA GLU A 12 7.59 -32.40 -0.24
C GLU A 12 7.13 -32.02 -1.65
N ALA A 13 6.98 -30.73 -1.90
CA ALA A 13 6.95 -30.23 -3.26
C ALA A 13 8.30 -30.60 -3.87
N THR A 14 8.34 -31.75 -4.55
CA THR A 14 9.40 -32.07 -5.49
C THR A 14 9.51 -30.88 -6.43
N PRO A 15 10.69 -30.26 -6.59
CA PRO A 15 10.87 -29.26 -7.61
C PRO A 15 10.39 -29.88 -8.92
N PHE A 16 9.56 -29.16 -9.68
CA PHE A 16 9.37 -29.50 -11.08
C PHE A 16 10.75 -29.36 -11.72
N ALA A 17 11.51 -30.45 -11.75
CA ALA A 17 12.77 -30.52 -12.45
C ALA A 17 12.42 -30.28 -13.91
N ALA A 18 12.87 -29.16 -14.45
CA ALA A 18 12.76 -28.88 -15.87
C ALA A 18 13.30 -30.10 -16.63
N SER A 19 12.51 -30.67 -17.53
CA SER A 19 12.99 -31.72 -18.42
C SER A 19 14.15 -31.17 -19.25
N ASP A 20 15.16 -32.00 -19.51
CA ASP A 20 16.29 -31.66 -20.37
C ASP A 20 15.80 -30.99 -21.66
N GLY A 21 16.20 -29.74 -21.88
CA GLY A 21 15.83 -28.94 -23.07
C GLY A 21 14.73 -27.89 -22.86
N THR A 22 14.14 -27.75 -21.67
CA THR A 22 13.23 -26.62 -21.37
C THR A 22 14.01 -25.31 -21.38
N PRO A 23 13.58 -24.26 -22.11
CA PRO A 23 14.23 -22.95 -22.06
C PRO A 23 14.31 -22.43 -20.62
N THR A 24 15.46 -21.85 -20.25
CA THR A 24 15.66 -21.20 -18.95
C THR A 24 16.04 -19.73 -19.11
N TYR A 25 15.84 -18.94 -18.05
CA TYR A 25 16.26 -17.53 -17.99
C TYR A 25 17.06 -17.26 -16.71
N SER A 26 17.97 -16.28 -16.77
CA SER A 26 18.76 -15.85 -15.61
C SER A 26 18.47 -14.39 -15.26
N ILE A 27 18.08 -14.15 -14.01
CA ILE A 27 17.95 -12.82 -13.43
C ILE A 27 19.28 -12.08 -13.51
N LYS A 28 20.38 -12.69 -13.06
CA LYS A 28 21.70 -12.04 -13.09
C LYS A 28 22.13 -11.63 -14.49
N LYS A 29 21.92 -12.51 -15.48
CA LYS A 29 22.25 -12.23 -16.90
C LYS A 29 21.40 -11.09 -17.46
N GLU A 30 20.08 -11.11 -17.23
CA GLU A 30 19.16 -10.12 -17.79
C GLU A 30 19.29 -8.73 -17.13
N PHE A 31 19.82 -8.65 -15.91
CA PHE A 31 20.12 -7.37 -15.26
C PHE A 31 21.56 -6.90 -15.45
N SER A 32 22.49 -7.74 -15.92
CA SER A 32 23.89 -7.37 -16.14
C SER A 32 24.02 -6.18 -17.10
N GLY A 33 24.61 -5.08 -16.63
CA GLY A 33 24.77 -3.84 -17.39
C GLY A 33 23.46 -3.13 -17.76
N ALA A 34 22.30 -3.61 -17.29
CA ALA A 34 21.01 -3.05 -17.67
C ALA A 34 20.77 -1.67 -17.03
N THR A 35 20.04 -0.82 -17.75
CA THR A 35 19.46 0.42 -17.22
C THR A 35 18.01 0.17 -16.83
N VAL A 36 17.71 0.28 -15.54
CA VAL A 36 16.40 0.02 -14.95
C VAL A 36 15.74 1.33 -14.55
N MET A 37 14.49 1.56 -14.92
CA MET A 37 13.67 2.65 -14.38
C MET A 37 12.65 2.08 -13.39
N ILE A 38 12.55 2.65 -12.19
CA ILE A 38 11.63 2.20 -11.15
C ILE A 38 10.77 3.37 -10.68
N THR A 39 9.45 3.20 -10.80
CA THR A 39 8.49 4.09 -10.16
C THR A 39 8.04 3.49 -8.83
N GLY A 40 7.79 4.34 -7.82
CA GLY A 40 7.41 3.86 -6.49
C GLY A 40 8.58 3.33 -5.66
N ALA A 41 9.83 3.59 -6.07
CA ALA A 41 11.05 3.17 -5.37
C ALA A 41 11.13 3.62 -3.90
N SER A 42 10.51 4.76 -3.56
CA SER A 42 10.44 5.25 -2.17
C SER A 42 9.48 4.45 -1.26
N GLY A 43 8.56 3.68 -1.86
CA GLY A 43 7.63 2.78 -1.17
C GLY A 43 8.30 1.50 -0.69
N TYR A 44 7.56 0.63 0.01
CA TYR A 44 8.11 -0.60 0.59
C TYR A 44 8.65 -1.55 -0.49
N LEU A 45 7.78 -2.11 -1.34
CA LEU A 45 8.17 -3.04 -2.41
C LEU A 45 9.23 -2.44 -3.35
N GLY A 46 9.02 -1.21 -3.83
CA GLY A 46 9.99 -0.54 -4.69
C GLY A 46 11.38 -0.42 -4.05
N SER A 47 11.46 -0.14 -2.74
CA SER A 47 12.75 -0.10 -2.04
C SER A 47 13.42 -1.47 -1.90
N LEU A 48 12.63 -2.55 -1.74
CA LEU A 48 13.14 -3.93 -1.73
C LEU A 48 13.73 -4.31 -3.08
N VAL A 49 13.06 -3.95 -4.17
CA VAL A 49 13.55 -4.20 -5.54
C VAL A 49 14.87 -3.46 -5.78
N VAL A 50 14.99 -2.19 -5.38
CA VAL A 50 16.26 -1.44 -5.49
C VAL A 50 17.37 -2.12 -4.67
N GLU A 51 17.10 -2.48 -3.42
CA GLU A 51 18.09 -3.14 -2.56
C GLU A 51 18.55 -4.48 -3.14
N GLN A 52 17.60 -5.32 -3.55
CA GLN A 52 17.90 -6.64 -4.12
C GLN A 52 18.67 -6.53 -5.44
N LEU A 53 18.33 -5.57 -6.30
CA LEU A 53 19.09 -5.30 -7.53
C LEU A 53 20.55 -4.96 -7.24
N LEU A 54 20.78 -4.04 -6.30
CA LEU A 54 22.13 -3.64 -5.90
C LEU A 54 22.93 -4.77 -5.26
N ARG A 55 22.27 -5.62 -4.48
CA ARG A 55 22.92 -6.70 -3.73
C ARG A 55 23.22 -7.94 -4.58
N THR A 56 22.34 -8.28 -5.53
CA THR A 56 22.35 -9.61 -6.16
C THR A 56 22.69 -9.61 -7.65
N THR A 57 22.73 -8.45 -8.30
CA THR A 57 22.97 -8.33 -9.75
C THR A 57 24.10 -7.35 -10.07
N ASP A 58 24.63 -7.42 -11.28
CA ASP A 58 25.51 -6.37 -11.82
C ASP A 58 24.75 -5.35 -12.68
N VAL A 59 23.68 -4.78 -12.13
CA VAL A 59 22.90 -3.73 -12.79
C VAL A 59 23.79 -2.53 -13.15
N GLY A 60 23.61 -1.95 -14.34
CA GLY A 60 24.41 -0.81 -14.79
C GLY A 60 23.96 0.49 -14.12
N LYS A 61 22.66 0.80 -14.21
CA LYS A 61 22.06 2.04 -13.70
C LYS A 61 20.63 1.80 -13.24
N ILE A 62 20.21 2.45 -12.16
CA ILE A 62 18.85 2.42 -11.63
C ILE A 62 18.34 3.85 -11.54
N TYR A 63 17.45 4.23 -12.45
CA TYR A 63 16.70 5.48 -12.36
C TYR A 63 15.50 5.30 -11.45
N VAL A 64 15.37 6.14 -10.42
CA VAL A 64 14.22 6.15 -9.52
C VAL A 64 13.39 7.40 -9.71
N LEU A 65 12.14 7.24 -10.13
CA LEU A 65 11.20 8.35 -10.29
C LEU A 65 10.65 8.75 -8.93
N ILE A 66 11.03 9.94 -8.43
CA ILE A 66 10.60 10.44 -7.13
C ILE A 66 10.14 11.89 -7.26
N ARG A 67 8.90 12.15 -6.85
CA ARG A 67 8.36 13.53 -6.73
C ARG A 67 8.87 14.24 -5.48
N GLY A 68 9.03 15.57 -5.54
CA GLY A 68 9.12 16.41 -4.34
C GLY A 68 7.84 16.37 -3.49
N LYS A 69 7.93 16.80 -2.23
CA LYS A 69 6.78 17.06 -1.34
C LYS A 69 6.97 18.40 -0.63
N ARG A 70 5.89 18.97 -0.09
CA ARG A 70 5.99 20.20 0.70
C ARG A 70 7.01 20.03 1.84
N GLY A 71 8.09 20.79 1.79
CA GLY A 71 9.17 20.77 2.78
C GLY A 71 10.21 19.64 2.60
N THR A 72 10.21 18.89 1.49
CA THR A 72 11.23 17.86 1.23
C THR A 72 11.44 17.69 -0.28
N THR A 73 12.66 17.93 -0.78
CA THR A 73 12.99 17.81 -2.21
C THR A 73 13.01 16.34 -2.66
N ALA A 74 12.99 16.10 -3.97
CA ALA A 74 13.12 14.74 -4.49
C ALA A 74 14.47 14.10 -4.12
N GLN A 75 15.53 14.91 -4.08
CA GLN A 75 16.90 14.55 -3.70
C GLN A 75 16.96 14.17 -2.21
N ASP A 76 16.34 14.95 -1.33
CA ASP A 76 16.24 14.62 0.10
C ASP A 76 15.54 13.27 0.30
N ARG A 77 14.48 13.01 -0.48
CA ARG A 77 13.74 11.75 -0.42
C ARG A 77 14.57 10.57 -0.92
N LEU A 78 15.41 10.76 -1.95
CA LEU A 78 16.37 9.75 -2.40
C LEU A 78 17.40 9.46 -1.30
N ALA A 79 17.98 10.51 -0.70
CA ALA A 79 18.92 10.36 0.40
C ALA A 79 18.30 9.59 1.58
N GLN A 80 17.07 9.94 1.97
CA GLN A 80 16.31 9.22 3.00
C GLN A 80 16.04 7.76 2.64
N LEU A 81 15.75 7.45 1.36
CA LEU A 81 15.57 6.09 0.89
C LEU A 81 16.83 5.25 1.11
N LEU A 82 17.99 5.72 0.63
CA LEU A 82 19.26 5.00 0.72
C LEU A 82 19.80 4.92 2.16
N GLN A 83 19.36 5.83 3.05
CA GLN A 83 19.68 5.79 4.48
C GLN A 83 18.80 4.82 5.29
N LYS A 84 17.72 4.26 4.72
CA LYS A 84 16.90 3.25 5.42
C LYS A 84 17.77 2.06 5.82
N GLY A 85 17.48 1.47 6.99
CA GLY A 85 18.17 0.27 7.49
C GLY A 85 18.13 -0.92 6.51
N LEU A 86 17.15 -0.93 5.60
CA LEU A 86 17.09 -1.87 4.48
C LEU A 86 18.42 -1.98 3.72
N PHE A 87 19.03 -0.85 3.37
CA PHE A 87 20.23 -0.80 2.52
C PHE A 87 21.54 -1.14 3.25
N HIS A 88 21.50 -1.64 4.48
CA HIS A 88 22.71 -1.80 5.28
C HIS A 88 23.78 -2.71 4.65
N LEU A 89 23.39 -3.74 3.89
CA LEU A 89 24.34 -4.64 3.21
C LEU A 89 25.06 -3.99 2.01
N VAL A 90 24.48 -2.93 1.44
CA VAL A 90 25.05 -2.22 0.27
C VAL A 90 25.56 -0.83 0.61
N ARG A 91 25.33 -0.38 1.85
CA ARG A 91 25.59 1.00 2.31
C ARG A 91 27.06 1.39 2.22
N ASP A 92 27.95 0.47 2.59
CA ASP A 92 29.38 0.72 2.68
C ASP A 92 30.09 0.56 1.31
N ASN A 93 29.32 0.37 0.23
CA ASN A 93 29.83 0.29 -1.13
C ASN A 93 29.34 1.49 -1.97
N PRO A 94 30.09 2.60 -2.01
CA PRO A 94 29.74 3.78 -2.79
C PRO A 94 29.53 3.50 -4.28
N ARG A 95 30.22 2.49 -4.83
CA ARG A 95 30.06 2.10 -6.24
C ARG A 95 28.65 1.57 -6.49
N LEU A 96 28.10 0.76 -5.59
CA LEU A 96 26.71 0.29 -5.70
C LEU A 96 25.72 1.44 -5.56
N LEU A 97 25.87 2.29 -4.53
CA LEU A 97 24.94 3.40 -4.32
C LEU A 97 24.96 4.42 -5.48
N SER A 98 26.12 4.63 -6.12
CA SER A 98 26.26 5.50 -7.30
C SER A 98 25.52 5.00 -8.55
N LYS A 99 25.06 3.74 -8.55
CA LYS A 99 24.19 3.20 -9.60
C LYS A 99 22.76 3.73 -9.48
N VAL A 100 22.35 4.33 -8.36
CA VAL A 100 21.00 4.87 -8.18
C VAL A 100 20.97 6.36 -8.49
N GLU A 101 20.21 6.75 -9.52
CA GLU A 101 20.06 8.14 -9.94
C GLU A 101 18.59 8.58 -9.88
N LEU A 102 18.39 9.83 -9.47
CA LEU A 102 17.07 10.44 -9.37
C LEU A 102 16.57 10.89 -10.74
N LEU A 103 15.31 10.57 -11.04
CA LEU A 103 14.50 11.31 -11.98
C LEU A 103 13.42 12.06 -11.17
N GLU A 104 13.47 13.37 -11.16
CA GLU A 104 12.47 14.17 -10.43
C GLU A 104 11.19 14.25 -11.26
N GLY A 105 10.13 13.58 -10.80
CA GLY A 105 8.88 13.52 -11.56
C GLY A 105 7.68 12.97 -10.81
N ASP A 106 6.50 13.24 -11.34
CA ASP A 106 5.18 12.81 -10.84
C ASP A 106 4.36 12.21 -11.98
N LEU A 107 3.82 11.01 -11.77
CA LEU A 107 2.97 10.32 -12.75
C LEU A 107 1.69 11.12 -13.10
N ASN A 108 1.29 12.05 -12.24
CA ASN A 108 0.12 12.90 -12.48
C ASN A 108 0.41 14.09 -13.41
N SER A 109 1.69 14.40 -13.64
CA SER A 109 2.12 15.46 -14.55
C SER A 109 2.26 14.93 -15.98
N ASP A 110 2.09 15.83 -16.93
CA ASP A 110 2.40 15.54 -18.33
C ASP A 110 3.90 15.22 -18.47
N ASP A 111 4.22 14.28 -19.35
CA ASP A 111 5.56 13.70 -19.51
C ASP A 111 6.21 13.25 -18.20
N LEU A 112 5.39 12.87 -17.22
CA LEU A 112 5.78 12.48 -15.86
C LEU A 112 6.51 13.60 -15.09
N GLY A 113 6.45 14.85 -15.55
CA GLY A 113 7.20 15.97 -15.00
C GLY A 113 8.70 15.96 -15.34
N LEU A 114 9.14 15.12 -16.27
CA LEU A 114 10.53 15.02 -16.69
C LEU A 114 10.90 16.16 -17.64
N SER A 115 12.15 16.63 -17.56
CA SER A 115 12.70 17.53 -18.57
C SER A 115 12.89 16.82 -19.92
N GLN A 116 12.97 17.58 -21.01
CA GLN A 116 13.22 17.00 -22.34
C GLN A 116 14.51 16.17 -22.38
N ARG A 117 15.54 16.57 -21.62
CA ARG A 117 16.78 15.82 -21.51
C ARG A 117 16.57 14.47 -20.83
N GLU A 118 15.82 14.44 -19.72
CA GLU A 118 15.50 13.21 -19.00
C GLU A 118 14.59 12.29 -19.83
N LEU A 119 13.63 12.84 -20.56
CA LEU A 119 12.79 12.08 -21.49
C LEU A 119 13.64 11.39 -22.56
N SER A 120 14.52 12.14 -23.25
CA SER A 120 15.42 11.57 -24.25
C SER A 120 16.33 10.49 -23.65
N LEU A 121 16.83 10.72 -22.44
CA LEU A 121 17.67 9.77 -21.72
C LEU A 121 16.90 8.47 -21.39
N VAL A 122 15.66 8.58 -20.90
CA VAL A 122 14.80 7.43 -20.61
C VAL A 122 14.45 6.67 -21.88
N GLN A 123 14.00 7.37 -22.92
CA GLN A 123 13.63 6.80 -24.22
C GLN A 123 14.80 6.04 -24.89
N THR A 124 16.03 6.54 -24.75
CA THR A 124 17.20 5.95 -25.43
C THR A 124 17.83 4.81 -24.65
N ASN A 125 17.84 4.86 -23.31
CA ASN A 125 18.70 3.99 -22.50
C ASN A 125 17.98 2.90 -21.70
N VAL A 126 16.72 3.11 -21.28
CA VAL A 126 16.04 2.18 -20.37
C VAL A 126 15.79 0.83 -21.04
N ASN A 127 16.22 -0.24 -20.38
CA ASN A 127 16.02 -1.62 -20.83
C ASN A 127 14.85 -2.29 -20.08
N ILE A 128 14.70 -1.97 -18.80
CA ILE A 128 13.72 -2.60 -17.92
C ILE A 128 12.96 -1.52 -17.14
N LEU A 129 11.63 -1.54 -17.21
CA LEU A 129 10.75 -0.62 -16.48
C LEU A 129 9.98 -1.38 -15.40
N ILE A 130 10.14 -1.00 -14.13
CA ILE A 130 9.39 -1.58 -13.01
C ILE A 130 8.42 -0.53 -12.47
N HIS A 131 7.13 -0.74 -12.72
CA HIS A 131 6.06 0.14 -12.28
C HIS A 131 5.40 -0.37 -11.00
N SER A 132 5.88 0.12 -9.84
CA SER A 132 5.31 -0.20 -8.52
C SER A 132 4.58 0.96 -7.86
N ALA A 133 4.53 2.14 -8.48
CA ALA A 133 3.81 3.28 -7.92
C ALA A 133 2.29 3.09 -8.00
N ALA A 134 1.61 3.22 -6.86
CA ALA A 134 0.16 3.32 -6.78
C ALA A 134 -0.24 4.06 -5.50
N SER A 135 -1.37 4.76 -5.54
CA SER A 135 -2.10 5.12 -4.33
C SER A 135 -2.84 3.89 -3.80
N ILE A 136 -2.65 3.60 -2.52
CA ILE A 136 -3.27 2.49 -1.78
C ILE A 136 -4.31 2.98 -0.76
N GLN A 137 -4.72 4.25 -0.87
CA GLN A 137 -5.74 4.84 0.00
C GLN A 137 -7.11 4.27 -0.36
N LEU A 138 -7.64 3.39 0.49
CA LEU A 138 -8.91 2.70 0.27
C LEU A 138 -10.11 3.64 0.42
N GLU A 139 -9.92 4.73 1.14
CA GLU A 139 -10.89 5.78 1.45
C GLU A 139 -10.93 6.92 0.42
N ALA A 140 -10.01 6.92 -0.55
CA ALA A 140 -9.90 8.02 -1.51
C ALA A 140 -11.10 8.08 -2.46
N ASP A 141 -11.41 9.30 -2.92
CA ASP A 141 -12.43 9.49 -3.95
C ASP A 141 -12.03 8.77 -5.25
N VAL A 142 -13.03 8.36 -6.03
CA VAL A 142 -12.79 7.55 -7.23
C VAL A 142 -11.90 8.28 -8.23
N GLN A 143 -12.07 9.60 -8.39
CA GLN A 143 -11.30 10.36 -9.37
C GLN A 143 -9.84 10.50 -8.93
N HIS A 144 -9.57 10.68 -7.64
CA HIS A 144 -8.21 10.65 -7.10
C HIS A 144 -7.53 9.30 -7.37
N THR A 145 -8.25 8.20 -7.10
CA THR A 145 -7.76 6.84 -7.35
C THR A 145 -7.43 6.65 -8.83
N LEU A 146 -8.34 7.04 -9.74
CA LEU A 146 -8.15 6.92 -11.18
C LEU A 146 -7.04 7.84 -11.71
N ARG A 147 -6.93 9.08 -11.23
CA ARG A 147 -5.82 9.98 -11.60
C ARG A 147 -4.47 9.35 -11.29
N SER A 148 -4.31 8.85 -10.06
CA SER A 148 -3.04 8.28 -9.62
C SER A 148 -2.73 6.92 -10.27
N ASN A 149 -3.69 6.00 -10.29
CA ASN A 149 -3.42 4.59 -10.60
C ASN A 149 -3.72 4.23 -12.06
N TYR A 150 -4.61 4.95 -12.73
CA TYR A 150 -4.99 4.68 -14.11
C TYR A 150 -4.37 5.70 -15.06
N LEU A 151 -4.63 7.00 -14.88
CA LEU A 151 -4.11 8.04 -15.76
C LEU A 151 -2.59 8.19 -15.63
N GLY A 152 -2.05 8.06 -14.42
CA GLY A 152 -0.60 8.00 -14.21
C GLY A 152 0.08 6.83 -14.91
N THR A 153 -0.54 5.65 -14.84
CA THR A 153 -0.07 4.46 -15.57
C THR A 153 -0.18 4.67 -17.08
N ARG A 154 -1.25 5.29 -17.58
CA ARG A 154 -1.44 5.62 -19.00
C ARG A 154 -0.32 6.50 -19.55
N ARG A 155 0.09 7.54 -18.82
CA ARG A 155 1.22 8.40 -19.21
C ARG A 155 2.53 7.62 -19.23
N LEU A 156 2.76 6.76 -18.25
CA LEU A 156 3.97 5.93 -18.19
C LEU A 156 4.01 4.93 -19.36
N LEU A 157 2.87 4.30 -19.69
CA LEU A 157 2.74 3.42 -20.85
C LEU A 157 2.99 4.17 -22.16
N ALA A 158 2.48 5.39 -22.31
CA ALA A 158 2.75 6.23 -23.48
C ALA A 158 4.24 6.59 -23.62
N LEU A 159 4.96 6.81 -22.51
CA LEU A 159 6.42 6.97 -22.55
C LEU A 159 7.12 5.64 -22.91
N ALA A 160 6.62 4.51 -22.40
CA ALA A 160 7.18 3.19 -22.66
C ALA A 160 7.16 2.81 -24.15
N THR A 161 6.13 3.21 -24.91
CA THR A 161 6.07 2.99 -26.38
C THR A 161 7.15 3.75 -27.14
N GLN A 162 7.78 4.75 -26.52
CA GLN A 162 8.85 5.55 -27.10
C GLN A 162 10.25 5.06 -26.66
N MET A 163 10.33 4.04 -25.79
CA MET A 163 11.60 3.50 -25.30
C MET A 163 12.21 2.51 -26.29
N GLN A 164 13.31 2.89 -26.92
CA GLN A 164 13.93 2.17 -28.04
C GLN A 164 14.58 0.84 -27.65
N ARG A 165 14.97 0.69 -26.37
CA ARG A 165 15.70 -0.47 -25.86
C ARG A 165 14.90 -1.25 -24.81
N LEU A 166 13.61 -0.93 -24.63
CA LEU A 166 12.76 -1.56 -23.64
C LEU A 166 12.52 -3.01 -24.04
N ARG A 167 12.99 -3.93 -23.18
CA ARG A 167 12.82 -5.38 -23.35
C ARG A 167 11.94 -5.99 -22.26
N SER A 168 11.61 -5.24 -21.21
CA SER A 168 10.74 -5.72 -20.14
C SER A 168 10.08 -4.57 -19.38
N MET A 169 8.77 -4.69 -19.12
CA MET A 169 7.99 -3.81 -18.27
C MET A 169 7.19 -4.65 -17.27
N VAL A 170 7.45 -4.47 -15.97
CA VAL A 170 6.69 -5.11 -14.91
C VAL A 170 5.68 -4.12 -14.33
N HIS A 171 4.39 -4.45 -14.38
CA HIS A 171 3.34 -3.75 -13.65
C HIS A 171 3.01 -4.47 -12.34
N VAL A 172 3.21 -3.80 -11.21
CA VAL A 172 2.83 -4.34 -9.89
C VAL A 172 1.37 -4.01 -9.60
N SER A 173 0.52 -5.04 -9.66
CA SER A 173 -0.91 -4.98 -9.37
C SER A 173 -1.18 -5.53 -7.96
N THR A 174 -2.24 -6.33 -7.78
CA THR A 174 -2.59 -7.01 -6.54
C THR A 174 -3.39 -8.27 -6.84
N ALA A 175 -3.22 -9.33 -6.05
CA ALA A 175 -4.03 -10.54 -6.16
C ALA A 175 -5.53 -10.25 -5.99
N TYR A 176 -5.88 -9.24 -5.19
CA TYR A 176 -7.25 -8.83 -4.92
C TYR A 176 -7.89 -7.99 -6.03
N VAL A 177 -7.26 -7.87 -7.21
CA VAL A 177 -7.79 -7.14 -8.36
C VAL A 177 -9.07 -7.76 -8.93
N ASN A 178 -9.31 -9.04 -8.62
CA ASN A 178 -10.51 -9.79 -8.98
C ASN A 178 -11.28 -10.26 -7.73
N VAL A 179 -11.27 -9.44 -6.66
CA VAL A 179 -12.00 -9.75 -5.42
C VAL A 179 -13.53 -9.79 -5.60
N ASN A 180 -14.01 -9.36 -6.76
CA ASN A 180 -15.40 -9.46 -7.16
C ASN A 180 -15.88 -10.88 -7.47
N PHE A 181 -14.98 -11.86 -7.53
CA PHE A 181 -15.36 -13.25 -7.73
C PHE A 181 -16.19 -13.80 -6.56
N PRO A 182 -17.06 -14.79 -6.81
CA PRO A 182 -17.83 -15.45 -5.75
C PRO A 182 -16.93 -16.00 -4.63
N ARG A 183 -17.50 -16.10 -3.42
CA ARG A 183 -16.80 -16.66 -2.25
C ARG A 183 -16.28 -18.08 -2.55
N GLY A 184 -15.05 -18.38 -2.17
CA GLY A 184 -14.44 -19.70 -2.40
C GLY A 184 -13.91 -19.93 -3.81
N SER A 185 -13.95 -18.93 -4.69
CA SER A 185 -13.42 -19.07 -6.05
C SER A 185 -11.89 -19.18 -6.06
N THR A 186 -11.38 -19.93 -7.03
CA THR A 186 -9.98 -19.84 -7.45
C THR A 186 -9.87 -18.82 -8.58
N VAL A 187 -8.91 -17.89 -8.47
CA VAL A 187 -8.66 -16.82 -9.43
C VAL A 187 -7.41 -17.18 -10.24
N ASP A 188 -7.60 -17.36 -11.54
CA ASP A 188 -6.52 -17.72 -12.47
C ASP A 188 -5.56 -16.56 -12.77
N GLU A 189 -4.35 -16.90 -13.20
CA GLU A 189 -3.30 -15.96 -13.63
C GLU A 189 -3.54 -15.46 -15.06
N ARG A 190 -4.65 -14.73 -15.26
CA ARG A 190 -5.01 -14.08 -16.52
C ARG A 190 -5.71 -12.74 -16.32
N ILE A 191 -5.89 -12.01 -17.41
CA ILE A 191 -6.74 -10.82 -17.44
C ILE A 191 -8.20 -11.24 -17.55
N PHE A 192 -9.04 -10.71 -16.67
CA PHE A 192 -10.48 -10.98 -16.69
C PHE A 192 -11.23 -9.80 -17.29
N PRO A 193 -12.08 -9.99 -18.31
CA PRO A 193 -12.94 -8.95 -18.84
C PRO A 193 -13.99 -8.50 -17.81
N LEU A 194 -14.55 -7.29 -17.99
CA LEU A 194 -15.73 -6.82 -17.27
C LEU A 194 -16.91 -6.80 -18.22
N TYR A 195 -18.09 -7.16 -17.75
CA TYR A 195 -19.30 -7.21 -18.56
C TYR A 195 -20.39 -6.31 -18.00
N PHE A 196 -21.18 -5.75 -18.90
CA PHE A 196 -22.50 -5.19 -18.61
C PHE A 196 -23.54 -5.99 -19.39
N GLY A 197 -24.27 -6.86 -18.68
CA GLY A 197 -25.06 -7.91 -19.32
C GLY A 197 -24.14 -8.87 -20.10
N GLN A 198 -24.33 -8.93 -21.42
CA GLN A 198 -23.51 -9.76 -22.33
C GLN A 198 -22.41 -8.97 -23.05
N GLN A 199 -22.33 -7.65 -22.82
CA GLN A 199 -21.39 -6.78 -23.53
C GLN A 199 -20.14 -6.56 -22.69
N GLU A 200 -18.98 -6.84 -23.27
CA GLU A 200 -17.70 -6.49 -22.63
C GLU A 200 -17.56 -4.97 -22.54
N VAL A 201 -17.11 -4.51 -21.39
CA VAL A 201 -16.96 -3.09 -21.07
C VAL A 201 -15.50 -2.70 -21.28
N HIS A 202 -15.29 -1.73 -22.17
CA HIS A 202 -13.97 -1.18 -22.37
C HIS A 202 -13.57 -0.31 -21.17
N HIS A 203 -12.35 -0.50 -20.68
CA HIS A 203 -11.89 0.14 -19.45
C HIS A 203 -11.86 1.67 -19.55
N ALA A 204 -11.59 2.22 -20.74
CA ALA A 204 -11.55 3.66 -20.96
C ALA A 204 -12.93 4.30 -20.79
N ASP A 205 -14.00 3.65 -21.25
CA ASP A 205 -15.36 4.19 -21.18
C ASP A 205 -15.80 4.43 -19.73
N VAL A 206 -15.43 3.50 -18.83
CA VAL A 206 -15.69 3.62 -17.39
C VAL A 206 -14.92 4.78 -16.78
N VAL A 207 -13.64 4.93 -17.15
CA VAL A 207 -12.80 6.00 -16.63
C VAL A 207 -13.26 7.36 -17.15
N ASP A 208 -13.56 7.47 -18.44
CA ASP A 208 -13.99 8.73 -19.05
C ASP A 208 -15.35 9.18 -18.50
N ASP A 209 -16.30 8.25 -18.27
CA ASP A 209 -17.55 8.53 -17.57
C ASP A 209 -17.29 9.09 -16.16
N LEU A 210 -16.48 8.40 -15.35
CA LEU A 210 -16.19 8.84 -13.97
C LEU A 210 -15.41 10.15 -13.91
N MET A 211 -14.50 10.39 -14.86
CA MET A 211 -13.66 11.58 -14.90
C MET A 211 -14.39 12.82 -15.44
N SER A 212 -15.42 12.66 -16.28
CA SER A 212 -16.24 13.75 -16.81
C SER A 212 -17.23 14.32 -15.79
N LEU A 213 -17.58 13.55 -14.76
CA LEU A 213 -18.53 13.95 -13.72
C LEU A 213 -17.93 14.89 -12.67
N LYS A 214 -18.80 15.66 -11.99
CA LYS A 214 -18.42 16.38 -10.76
C LYS A 214 -18.02 15.38 -9.65
N PRO A 215 -17.08 15.68 -8.76
CA PRO A 215 -16.55 14.71 -7.79
C PRO A 215 -17.60 13.96 -6.95
N SER A 216 -18.64 14.64 -6.47
CA SER A 216 -19.72 14.01 -5.71
C SER A 216 -20.54 13.03 -6.55
N ALA A 217 -20.88 13.40 -7.78
CA ALA A 217 -21.61 12.55 -8.73
C ALA A 217 -20.75 11.37 -9.19
N ALA A 218 -19.45 11.59 -9.40
CA ALA A 218 -18.49 10.54 -9.74
C ALA A 218 -18.42 9.46 -8.65
N ASN A 219 -18.39 9.85 -7.37
CA ASN A 219 -18.40 8.88 -6.27
C ASN A 219 -19.72 8.09 -6.19
N VAL A 220 -20.87 8.73 -6.44
CA VAL A 220 -22.16 8.02 -6.51
C VAL A 220 -22.16 7.03 -7.67
N ARG A 221 -21.72 7.45 -8.86
CA ARG A 221 -21.62 6.59 -10.05
C ARG A 221 -20.64 5.44 -9.83
N ALA A 222 -19.50 5.70 -9.21
CA ALA A 222 -18.54 4.66 -8.84
C ALA A 222 -19.15 3.65 -7.89
N GLN A 223 -19.91 4.08 -6.88
CA GLN A 223 -20.59 3.15 -5.98
C GLN A 223 -21.55 2.22 -6.73
N MET A 224 -22.26 2.73 -7.74
CA MET A 224 -23.10 1.88 -8.61
C MET A 224 -22.28 0.82 -9.36
N PHE A 225 -21.10 1.18 -9.90
CA PHE A 225 -20.20 0.23 -10.54
C PHE A 225 -19.63 -0.79 -9.55
N LEU A 226 -19.27 -0.37 -8.35
CA LEU A 226 -18.80 -1.25 -7.29
C LEU A 226 -19.86 -2.29 -6.93
N ASP A 227 -21.11 -1.85 -6.71
CA ASP A 227 -22.22 -2.74 -6.36
C ASP A 227 -22.57 -3.69 -7.52
N MET A 228 -22.58 -3.18 -8.75
CA MET A 228 -22.89 -3.95 -9.95
C MET A 228 -21.87 -5.04 -10.24
N TRP A 229 -20.58 -4.71 -10.14
CA TRP A 229 -19.51 -5.65 -10.46
C TRP A 229 -18.97 -6.38 -9.24
N GLY A 230 -19.43 -6.09 -8.02
CA GLY A 230 -19.05 -6.79 -6.80
C GLY A 230 -17.70 -6.37 -6.19
N PHE A 231 -17.19 -5.18 -6.53
CA PHE A 231 -15.95 -4.67 -5.94
C PHE A 231 -16.20 -4.02 -4.57
N PRO A 232 -15.35 -4.27 -3.56
CA PRO A 232 -15.53 -3.72 -2.22
C PRO A 232 -15.13 -2.25 -2.08
N ASN A 233 -14.30 -1.72 -2.98
CA ASN A 233 -13.80 -0.35 -2.91
C ASN A 233 -13.25 0.15 -4.27
N THR A 234 -13.08 1.46 -4.39
CA THR A 234 -12.55 2.15 -5.58
C THR A 234 -11.13 1.72 -5.94
N TYR A 235 -10.31 1.32 -4.96
CA TYR A 235 -8.95 0.84 -5.18
C TYR A 235 -8.92 -0.45 -6.02
N THR A 236 -9.71 -1.46 -5.65
CA THR A 236 -9.77 -2.75 -6.37
C THR A 236 -10.34 -2.58 -7.78
N LEU A 237 -11.40 -1.79 -7.94
CA LEU A 237 -11.92 -1.42 -9.27
C LEU A 237 -10.87 -0.67 -10.10
N GLY A 238 -10.19 0.32 -9.51
CA GLY A 238 -9.16 1.10 -10.18
C GLY A 238 -7.99 0.24 -10.67
N LYS A 239 -7.50 -0.69 -9.84
CA LYS A 239 -6.48 -1.66 -10.24
C LYS A 239 -6.96 -2.57 -11.37
N ASN A 240 -8.22 -3.00 -11.34
CA ASN A 240 -8.81 -3.85 -12.37
C ASN A 240 -8.88 -3.15 -13.72
N LEU A 241 -9.29 -1.88 -13.73
CA LEU A 241 -9.29 -1.04 -14.93
C LEU A 241 -7.87 -0.76 -15.43
N THR A 242 -6.90 -0.56 -14.52
CA THR A 242 -5.49 -0.36 -14.89
C THR A 242 -4.87 -1.59 -15.52
N GLU A 243 -5.16 -2.81 -15.05
CA GLU A 243 -4.64 -4.03 -15.69
C GLU A 243 -5.16 -4.18 -17.13
N LYS A 244 -6.43 -3.84 -17.38
CA LYS A 244 -6.99 -3.82 -18.74
C LYS A 244 -6.28 -2.81 -19.62
N LEU A 245 -6.02 -1.60 -19.12
CA LEU A 245 -5.23 -0.59 -19.82
C LEU A 245 -3.82 -1.11 -20.18
N VAL A 246 -3.15 -1.76 -19.23
CA VAL A 246 -1.82 -2.35 -19.43
C VAL A 246 -1.86 -3.45 -20.50
N ALA A 247 -2.87 -4.33 -20.46
CA ALA A 247 -3.07 -5.38 -21.45
C ALA A 247 -3.40 -4.81 -22.84
N THR A 248 -4.20 -3.73 -22.91
CA THR A 248 -4.48 -3.01 -24.15
C THR A 248 -3.20 -2.47 -24.79
N TYR A 249 -2.33 -1.82 -24.01
CA TYR A 249 -1.05 -1.30 -24.51
C TYR A 249 -0.08 -2.42 -24.92
N HIS A 250 -0.06 -3.54 -24.18
CA HIS A 250 0.69 -4.73 -24.56
C HIS A 250 0.30 -5.21 -25.96
N LYS A 251 -1.01 -5.38 -26.21
CA LYS A 251 -1.55 -5.86 -27.49
C LYS A 251 -1.39 -4.86 -28.63
N GLN A 252 -1.68 -3.58 -28.38
CA GLN A 252 -1.69 -2.55 -29.42
C GLN A 252 -0.30 -2.07 -29.84
N HIS A 253 0.67 -2.08 -28.92
CA HIS A 253 2.01 -1.52 -29.16
C HIS A 253 3.13 -2.56 -29.05
N GLY A 254 2.82 -3.83 -28.77
CA GLY A 254 3.83 -4.87 -28.62
C GLY A 254 4.77 -4.66 -27.43
N LEU A 255 4.33 -3.93 -26.39
CA LEU A 255 5.15 -3.69 -25.20
C LEU A 255 5.45 -5.01 -24.47
N PRO A 256 6.69 -5.30 -24.08
CA PRO A 256 7.03 -6.55 -23.40
C PRO A 256 6.60 -6.48 -21.92
N VAL A 257 5.36 -6.87 -21.62
CA VAL A 257 4.73 -6.63 -20.30
C VAL A 257 4.55 -7.91 -19.51
N SER A 258 4.85 -7.82 -18.21
CA SER A 258 4.36 -8.75 -17.19
C SER A 258 3.63 -8.02 -16.06
N ILE A 259 2.69 -8.71 -15.43
CA ILE A 259 1.87 -8.21 -14.33
C ILE A 259 2.10 -9.12 -13.12
N VAL A 260 2.67 -8.55 -12.06
CA VAL A 260 2.87 -9.26 -10.79
C VAL A 260 1.78 -8.82 -9.81
N ARG A 261 1.04 -9.79 -9.28
CA ARG A 261 -0.09 -9.61 -8.37
C ARG A 261 0.27 -10.16 -6.97
N PRO A 262 0.88 -9.34 -6.10
CA PRO A 262 1.11 -9.75 -4.72
C PRO A 262 -0.20 -9.85 -3.92
N SER A 263 -0.27 -10.82 -3.00
CA SER A 263 -1.27 -10.88 -1.93
C SER A 263 -0.91 -9.91 -0.79
N LEU A 264 -1.26 -10.20 0.47
CA LEU A 264 -0.95 -9.32 1.60
C LEU A 264 0.55 -9.34 1.88
N VAL A 265 1.26 -8.31 1.42
CA VAL A 265 2.71 -8.19 1.62
C VAL A 265 3.01 -7.93 3.10
N THR A 266 3.86 -8.77 3.68
CA THR A 266 4.28 -8.73 5.08
C THR A 266 5.77 -8.41 5.21
N GLY A 267 6.36 -8.58 6.40
CA GLY A 267 7.79 -8.36 6.62
C GLY A 267 8.69 -9.26 5.77
N LEU A 268 9.99 -9.06 5.84
CA LEU A 268 10.93 -9.95 5.14
C LEU A 268 11.11 -11.26 5.90
N ALA A 269 11.14 -12.37 5.18
CA ALA A 269 11.46 -13.66 5.76
C ALA A 269 12.97 -13.89 5.89
N GLY A 270 13.75 -13.40 4.92
CA GLY A 270 15.19 -13.56 4.85
C GLY A 270 15.94 -12.23 4.75
N LEU A 271 16.52 -11.97 3.58
CA LEU A 271 17.44 -10.86 3.36
C LEU A 271 16.72 -9.54 3.00
N PRO A 272 17.33 -8.37 3.31
CA PRO A 272 18.65 -8.22 3.94
C PRO A 272 18.66 -8.50 5.45
N TYR A 273 17.50 -8.51 6.12
CA TYR A 273 17.37 -9.06 7.47
C TYR A 273 15.91 -9.42 7.79
N PRO A 274 15.67 -10.53 8.52
CA PRO A 274 14.32 -11.00 8.80
C PRO A 274 13.52 -10.02 9.68
N GLY A 275 12.22 -9.89 9.36
CA GLY A 275 11.28 -9.02 10.06
C GLY A 275 11.39 -7.54 9.69
N TYR A 276 12.19 -7.15 8.71
CA TYR A 276 12.11 -5.78 8.20
C TYR A 276 10.73 -5.51 7.59
N CYS A 277 10.08 -4.45 8.06
CA CYS A 277 8.84 -3.94 7.50
C CYS A 277 9.06 -2.49 7.04
N GLY A 278 8.81 -2.17 5.76
CA GLY A 278 9.02 -0.80 5.26
C GLY A 278 7.86 0.17 5.55
N ASN A 279 6.74 -0.34 6.07
CA ASN A 279 5.59 0.44 6.51
C ASN A 279 4.81 -0.33 7.59
N ILE A 280 3.98 0.39 8.36
CA ILE A 280 3.12 -0.16 9.43
C ILE A 280 1.65 -0.26 8.94
N ALA A 281 1.42 -0.30 7.63
CA ALA A 281 0.07 -0.39 7.07
C ALA A 281 -0.41 -1.86 7.00
N GLY A 282 -1.73 -2.05 6.88
CA GLY A 282 -2.33 -3.36 6.65
C GLY A 282 -2.15 -4.34 7.83
N PRO A 283 -1.83 -5.63 7.58
CA PRO A 283 -1.75 -6.66 8.63
C PRO A 283 -0.77 -6.34 9.75
N ILE A 284 0.31 -5.62 9.42
CA ILE A 284 1.37 -5.20 10.35
C ILE A 284 0.78 -4.26 11.42
N GLY A 285 0.10 -3.20 10.98
CA GLY A 285 -0.55 -2.24 11.88
C GLY A 285 -1.67 -2.87 12.72
N MET A 286 -2.42 -3.80 12.13
CA MET A 286 -3.49 -4.54 12.83
C MET A 286 -2.94 -5.37 13.99
N GLY A 287 -1.84 -6.10 13.78
CA GLY A 287 -1.20 -6.88 14.84
C GLY A 287 -0.73 -6.01 16.02
N ILE A 288 -0.11 -4.86 15.73
CA ILE A 288 0.30 -3.89 16.76
C ILE A 288 -0.92 -3.34 17.51
N ALA A 289 -1.98 -2.94 16.78
CA ALA A 289 -3.20 -2.40 17.36
C ALA A 289 -3.90 -3.40 18.29
N MET A 290 -3.90 -4.68 17.95
CA MET A 290 -4.39 -5.75 18.84
C MET A 290 -3.53 -5.87 20.09
N ALA A 291 -2.20 -5.93 19.92
CA ALA A 291 -1.29 -6.14 21.04
C ALA A 291 -1.31 -5.00 22.07
N VAL A 292 -1.40 -3.74 21.62
CA VAL A 292 -1.52 -2.58 22.52
C VAL A 292 -2.93 -2.42 23.09
N GLY A 293 -3.90 -3.24 22.66
CA GLY A 293 -5.27 -3.23 23.17
C GLY A 293 -6.19 -2.19 22.54
N LEU A 294 -5.81 -1.64 21.38
CA LEU A 294 -6.68 -0.75 20.61
C LEU A 294 -7.80 -1.53 19.91
N PHE A 295 -7.46 -2.73 19.39
CA PHE A 295 -8.37 -3.72 18.83
C PHE A 295 -8.49 -4.90 19.80
N ASP A 296 -9.34 -4.78 20.82
CA ASP A 296 -9.40 -5.68 21.99
C ASP A 296 -10.66 -6.56 22.06
N LYS A 297 -11.42 -6.62 20.96
CA LYS A 297 -12.67 -7.39 20.85
C LYS A 297 -12.59 -8.40 19.71
N LEU A 298 -13.33 -9.49 19.84
CA LEU A 298 -13.42 -10.54 18.82
C LEU A 298 -13.90 -9.97 17.47
N GLU A 299 -14.87 -9.07 17.52
CA GLU A 299 -15.43 -8.33 16.39
C GLU A 299 -14.44 -7.36 15.72
N SER A 300 -13.23 -7.21 16.30
CA SER A 300 -12.14 -6.52 15.62
C SER A 300 -11.56 -7.32 14.44
N VAL A 301 -12.03 -8.56 14.30
CA VAL A 301 -11.73 -9.50 13.21
C VAL A 301 -13.05 -9.88 12.55
N ALA A 302 -13.32 -9.33 11.38
CA ALA A 302 -14.46 -9.70 10.54
C ALA A 302 -14.08 -10.79 9.53
N MET A 303 -13.36 -11.81 10.00
CA MET A 303 -12.88 -12.94 9.19
C MET A 303 -13.23 -14.26 9.86
N VAL A 304 -13.67 -15.23 9.06
CA VAL A 304 -13.89 -16.59 9.54
C VAL A 304 -12.52 -17.22 9.87
N PRO A 305 -12.33 -17.81 11.07
CA PRO A 305 -11.04 -18.30 11.54
C PRO A 305 -10.38 -19.32 10.60
N THR A 306 -11.18 -20.18 9.96
CA THR A 306 -10.71 -21.26 9.09
C THR A 306 -10.42 -20.82 7.66
N HIS A 307 -10.71 -19.57 7.28
CA HIS A 307 -10.38 -19.06 5.96
C HIS A 307 -8.88 -18.81 5.82
N VAL A 308 -8.40 -18.90 4.58
CA VAL A 308 -6.98 -18.71 4.27
C VAL A 308 -6.62 -17.24 4.44
N TRP A 309 -5.56 -16.99 5.20
CA TRP A 309 -4.93 -15.68 5.28
C TRP A 309 -3.80 -15.61 4.25
N ASP A 310 -4.13 -15.15 3.04
CA ASP A 310 -3.14 -15.07 1.97
C ASP A 310 -2.20 -13.88 2.16
N ALA A 311 -1.10 -14.15 2.85
CA ALA A 311 0.02 -13.28 3.04
C ALA A 311 1.26 -13.79 2.31
N VAL A 312 2.18 -12.88 1.98
CA VAL A 312 3.44 -13.20 1.31
C VAL A 312 4.57 -12.31 1.88
N PRO A 313 5.77 -12.86 2.14
CA PRO A 313 6.92 -12.05 2.56
C PRO A 313 7.38 -11.07 1.48
N GLY A 314 7.85 -9.89 1.88
CA GLY A 314 8.24 -8.83 0.95
C GLY A 314 9.40 -9.21 0.02
N ASP A 315 10.36 -10.00 0.52
CA ASP A 315 11.54 -10.50 -0.20
C ASP A 315 11.18 -11.57 -1.24
N VAL A 316 10.11 -12.32 -0.99
CA VAL A 316 9.53 -13.23 -1.98
C VAL A 316 8.92 -12.42 -3.12
N VAL A 317 8.12 -11.40 -2.81
CA VAL A 317 7.52 -10.53 -3.84
C VAL A 317 8.57 -9.81 -4.68
N SER A 318 9.64 -9.28 -4.07
CA SER A 318 10.71 -8.62 -4.83
C SER A 318 11.43 -9.60 -5.75
N SER A 319 11.65 -10.85 -5.31
CA SER A 319 12.20 -11.91 -6.15
C SER A 319 11.30 -12.26 -7.33
N VAL A 320 9.98 -12.36 -7.12
CA VAL A 320 9.01 -12.56 -8.21
C VAL A 320 9.02 -11.39 -9.21
N ILE A 321 9.13 -10.15 -8.74
CA ILE A 321 9.24 -8.98 -9.63
C ILE A 321 10.48 -9.06 -10.52
N LEU A 322 11.64 -9.44 -9.95
CA LEU A 322 12.89 -9.58 -10.71
C LEU A 322 12.84 -10.77 -11.67
N ALA A 323 12.28 -11.91 -11.23
CA ALA A 323 12.08 -13.09 -12.05
C ALA A 323 11.15 -12.79 -13.24
N ALA A 324 10.00 -12.15 -12.99
CA ALA A 324 9.07 -11.74 -14.04
C ALA A 324 9.72 -10.77 -15.03
N ALA A 325 10.51 -9.80 -14.53
CA ALA A 325 11.25 -8.87 -15.37
C ALA A 325 12.24 -9.60 -16.29
N ALA A 326 13.02 -10.54 -15.74
CA ALA A 326 14.03 -11.31 -16.46
C ALA A 326 13.40 -12.27 -17.47
N ALA A 327 12.35 -13.01 -17.09
CA ALA A 327 11.63 -13.90 -17.99
C ALA A 327 11.00 -13.13 -19.16
N THR A 328 10.41 -11.96 -18.90
CA THR A 328 9.88 -11.08 -19.97
C THR A 328 11.00 -10.59 -20.89
N SER A 329 12.14 -10.18 -20.32
CA SER A 329 13.34 -9.74 -21.06
C SER A 329 13.89 -10.84 -21.99
N ALA A 330 13.92 -12.08 -21.48
CA ALA A 330 14.34 -13.27 -22.20
C ALA A 330 13.26 -13.83 -23.15
N ARG A 331 12.06 -13.23 -23.19
CA ARG A 331 10.91 -13.66 -24.00
C ARG A 331 10.48 -15.11 -23.72
N MET A 332 10.47 -15.47 -22.44
CA MET A 332 10.02 -16.78 -21.99
C MET A 332 8.50 -16.93 -22.15
N ASP A 333 8.06 -18.13 -22.52
CA ASP A 333 6.65 -18.50 -22.50
C ASP A 333 6.31 -19.13 -21.14
N ILE A 334 5.69 -18.32 -20.27
CA ILE A 334 5.37 -18.67 -18.87
C ILE A 334 3.87 -18.88 -18.67
N ASN A 335 3.02 -18.41 -19.59
CA ASN A 335 1.58 -18.53 -19.42
C ASN A 335 1.14 -19.98 -19.64
N GLU A 336 0.60 -20.63 -18.62
CA GLU A 336 -0.04 -21.93 -18.77
C GLU A 336 -1.43 -21.73 -19.41
N TYR A 337 -1.54 -21.92 -20.73
CA TYR A 337 -2.82 -21.84 -21.43
C TYR A 337 -3.69 -23.06 -21.11
N VAL A 338 -4.74 -22.86 -20.31
CA VAL A 338 -5.84 -23.81 -20.21
C VAL A 338 -6.72 -23.62 -21.44
N ASP A 339 -6.61 -24.57 -22.37
CA ASP A 339 -7.33 -24.70 -23.64
C ASP A 339 -6.92 -23.75 -24.78
N SER A 340 -6.60 -24.40 -25.90
CA SER A 340 -5.98 -23.87 -27.12
C SER A 340 -6.83 -22.83 -27.84
N VAL A 341 -6.43 -21.55 -27.75
CA VAL A 341 -6.55 -20.60 -28.86
C VAL A 341 -5.29 -19.73 -28.87
N PRO A 342 -4.37 -19.91 -29.84
CA PRO A 342 -3.31 -18.95 -30.08
C PRO A 342 -3.96 -17.67 -30.62
N SER A 343 -4.19 -16.68 -29.76
CA SER A 343 -4.57 -15.33 -30.22
C SER A 343 -3.33 -14.62 -30.74
N ALA A 344 -3.46 -13.98 -31.90
CA ALA A 344 -2.53 -12.97 -32.37
C ALA A 344 -2.31 -11.93 -31.25
N ALA A 345 -1.07 -11.80 -30.80
CA ALA A 345 -0.62 -11.23 -29.52
C ALA A 345 -1.20 -11.95 -28.28
N ALA A 346 -0.37 -12.82 -27.68
CA ALA A 346 -0.63 -13.43 -26.38
C ALA A 346 -1.00 -12.37 -25.32
N ASP A 347 -1.83 -12.74 -24.34
CA ASP A 347 -2.02 -11.90 -23.15
C ASP A 347 -0.68 -11.68 -22.42
N PRO A 348 -0.48 -10.53 -21.74
CA PRO A 348 0.73 -10.32 -20.96
C PRO A 348 0.89 -11.40 -19.89
N MET A 349 2.13 -11.74 -19.54
CA MET A 349 2.40 -12.69 -18.45
C MET A 349 1.79 -12.17 -17.14
N VAL A 350 0.90 -12.93 -16.51
CA VAL A 350 0.33 -12.59 -15.20
C VAL A 350 0.85 -13.60 -14.18
N VAL A 351 1.32 -13.13 -13.02
CA VAL A 351 1.84 -13.99 -11.96
C VAL A 351 1.29 -13.56 -10.61
N HIS A 352 0.70 -14.48 -9.85
CA HIS A 352 0.34 -14.24 -8.45
C HIS A 352 1.53 -14.51 -7.54
N ALA A 353 1.91 -13.53 -6.72
CA ALA A 353 2.82 -13.73 -5.61
C ALA A 353 2.00 -13.88 -4.33
N GLY A 354 1.55 -15.11 -4.06
CA GLY A 354 0.66 -15.43 -2.93
C GLY A 354 0.89 -16.86 -2.42
N THR A 355 0.16 -17.22 -1.36
CA THR A 355 0.36 -18.48 -0.64
C THR A 355 -0.86 -19.38 -0.59
N SER A 356 -2.04 -18.90 -0.99
CA SER A 356 -3.31 -19.66 -0.85
C SER A 356 -3.35 -21.00 -1.58
N THR A 357 -2.59 -21.16 -2.67
CA THR A 357 -2.53 -22.42 -3.44
C THR A 357 -1.20 -23.15 -3.34
N THR A 358 -0.18 -22.55 -2.72
CA THR A 358 1.17 -23.12 -2.61
C THR A 358 1.48 -23.61 -1.19
N TYR A 359 1.24 -22.76 -0.19
CA TYR A 359 1.52 -23.07 1.21
C TYR A 359 0.58 -22.26 2.13
N PRO A 360 -0.74 -22.57 2.12
CA PRO A 360 -1.75 -21.79 2.79
C PRO A 360 -1.58 -21.83 4.32
N VAL A 361 -2.03 -20.77 4.98
CA VAL A 361 -2.21 -20.71 6.44
C VAL A 361 -3.61 -20.22 6.74
N SER A 362 -4.30 -20.85 7.68
CA SER A 362 -5.58 -20.33 8.14
C SER A 362 -5.37 -19.06 8.96
N PHE A 363 -6.37 -18.16 8.96
CA PHE A 363 -6.29 -16.97 9.79
C PHE A 363 -6.15 -17.29 11.27
N CYS A 364 -6.80 -18.37 11.74
CA CYS A 364 -6.71 -18.85 13.12
C CYS A 364 -5.29 -19.25 13.50
N GLU A 365 -4.61 -20.06 12.67
CA GLU A 365 -3.21 -20.44 12.90
C GLU A 365 -2.30 -19.22 12.94
N ALA A 366 -2.48 -18.29 12.00
CA ALA A 366 -1.68 -17.08 11.96
C ALA A 366 -1.93 -16.18 13.20
N PHE A 367 -3.19 -16.08 13.62
CA PHE A 367 -3.60 -15.34 14.80
C PHE A 367 -2.99 -15.92 16.07
N TYR A 368 -3.05 -17.25 16.26
CA TYR A 368 -2.50 -17.89 17.45
C TYR A 368 -0.97 -17.85 17.49
N ALA A 369 -0.29 -18.02 16.36
CA ALA A 369 1.16 -17.81 16.28
C ALA A 369 1.55 -16.39 16.73
N GLY A 370 0.79 -15.38 16.32
CA GLY A 370 1.00 -14.01 16.78
C GLY A 370 0.64 -13.77 18.23
N LEU A 371 -0.46 -14.37 18.71
CA LEU A 371 -0.90 -14.26 20.09
C LEU A 371 0.11 -14.88 21.06
N ASP A 372 0.67 -16.03 20.72
CA ASP A 372 1.68 -16.71 21.53
C ASP A 372 2.97 -15.90 21.61
N PHE A 373 3.38 -15.27 20.50
CA PHE A 373 4.48 -14.31 20.51
C PHE A 373 4.20 -13.15 21.49
N VAL A 374 3.02 -12.52 21.41
CA VAL A 374 2.66 -11.37 22.27
C VAL A 374 2.59 -11.76 23.75
N ARG A 375 2.15 -12.98 24.07
CA ARG A 375 2.15 -13.50 25.45
C ARG A 375 3.57 -13.65 26.01
N GLN A 376 4.51 -14.09 25.19
CA GLN A 376 5.91 -14.26 25.57
C GLN A 376 6.69 -12.94 25.60
N ASN A 377 6.28 -11.99 24.75
CA ASN A 377 6.92 -10.69 24.54
C ASN A 377 5.90 -9.55 24.62
N PRO A 378 5.31 -9.27 25.80
CA PRO A 378 4.28 -8.25 25.94
C PRO A 378 4.79 -6.87 25.48
N PRO A 379 3.95 -6.06 24.82
CA PRO A 379 4.37 -4.74 24.36
C PRO A 379 4.66 -3.83 25.57
N PRO A 380 5.62 -2.90 25.47
CA PRO A 380 5.94 -1.98 26.58
C PRO A 380 4.78 -1.07 26.98
N VAL A 381 3.82 -0.85 26.08
CA VAL A 381 2.63 -0.03 26.31
C VAL A 381 1.39 -0.80 25.92
N ARG A 382 0.40 -0.82 26.81
CA ARG A 382 -0.92 -1.40 26.59
C ARG A 382 -2.00 -0.55 27.23
N LEU A 383 -3.14 -0.42 26.56
CA LEU A 383 -4.28 0.33 27.09
C LEU A 383 -4.83 -0.35 28.36
N PRO A 384 -5.05 0.40 29.46
CA PRO A 384 -5.60 -0.13 30.69
C PRO A 384 -6.96 -0.83 30.45
N GLY A 385 -7.13 -2.02 31.03
CA GLY A 385 -8.36 -2.81 30.92
C GLY A 385 -8.55 -3.54 29.59
N ALA A 386 -7.66 -3.38 28.60
CA ALA A 386 -7.74 -4.14 27.36
C ALA A 386 -7.29 -5.59 27.59
N SER A 387 -8.11 -6.57 27.21
CA SER A 387 -7.79 -8.00 27.26
C SER A 387 -7.30 -8.52 25.91
N LEU A 388 -6.41 -9.53 25.92
CA LEU A 388 -6.13 -10.29 24.70
C LEU A 388 -7.31 -11.25 24.54
N PHE A 389 -7.90 -11.31 23.36
CA PHE A 389 -8.99 -12.23 23.06
C PHE A 389 -8.45 -13.46 22.33
N THR A 390 -9.14 -14.58 22.50
CA THR A 390 -8.94 -15.78 21.69
C THR A 390 -9.88 -15.74 20.49
N LEU A 391 -9.54 -16.44 19.42
CA LEU A 391 -10.37 -16.57 18.22
C LEU A 391 -10.89 -18.03 18.14
N PRO A 392 -12.12 -18.32 18.62
CA PRO A 392 -12.70 -19.67 18.55
C PRO A 392 -12.93 -20.11 17.11
N LEU A 393 -12.78 -21.39 16.79
CA LEU A 393 -12.96 -21.92 15.42
C LEU A 393 -14.40 -21.81 14.91
N ASP A 394 -15.38 -21.83 15.81
CA ASP A 394 -16.80 -21.65 15.55
C ASP A 394 -17.21 -20.17 15.45
N TYR A 395 -16.29 -19.23 15.66
CA TYR A 395 -16.58 -17.81 15.49
C TYR A 395 -17.07 -17.51 14.07
N ARG A 396 -18.18 -16.79 13.99
CA ARG A 396 -18.75 -16.25 12.77
C ARG A 396 -18.94 -14.75 12.98
N PRO A 397 -18.30 -13.89 12.16
CA PRO A 397 -18.47 -12.46 12.30
C PRO A 397 -19.93 -12.05 12.07
N ASP A 398 -20.50 -11.34 13.03
CA ASP A 398 -21.81 -10.70 12.91
C ASP A 398 -21.63 -9.23 12.49
N GLU A 399 -22.26 -8.82 11.39
CA GLU A 399 -22.02 -7.49 10.82
C GLU A 399 -22.49 -6.36 11.75
N GLU A 400 -23.56 -6.57 12.54
CA GLU A 400 -24.02 -5.56 13.50
C GLU A 400 -23.08 -5.44 14.70
N ALA A 401 -22.57 -6.56 15.21
CA ALA A 401 -21.54 -6.57 16.25
C ALA A 401 -20.24 -5.93 15.77
N VAL A 402 -19.81 -6.22 14.55
CA VAL A 402 -18.67 -5.59 13.89
C VAL A 402 -18.87 -4.07 13.75
N LYS A 403 -20.06 -3.60 13.35
CA LYS A 403 -20.38 -2.15 13.30
C LYS A 403 -20.26 -1.48 14.66
N ARG A 404 -20.79 -2.10 15.73
CA ARG A 404 -20.63 -1.58 17.10
C ARG A 404 -19.17 -1.54 17.52
N CYS A 405 -18.40 -2.57 17.19
CA CYS A 405 -16.96 -2.63 17.46
C CYS A 405 -16.20 -1.49 16.75
N LYS A 406 -16.49 -1.23 15.48
CA LYS A 406 -15.92 -0.10 14.73
C LYS A 406 -16.18 1.23 15.41
N TYR A 407 -17.44 1.49 15.82
CA TYR A 407 -17.80 2.73 16.51
C TYR A 407 -16.97 2.97 17.77
N TRP A 408 -16.87 1.98 18.65
CA TRP A 408 -16.10 2.11 19.90
C TRP A 408 -14.59 2.19 19.66
N THR A 409 -14.08 1.43 18.68
CA THR A 409 -12.68 1.47 18.28
C THR A 409 -12.32 2.84 17.70
N GLY A 410 -13.20 3.42 16.89
CA GLY A 410 -13.05 4.77 16.35
C GLY A 410 -12.94 5.83 17.44
N TRP A 411 -13.73 5.70 18.52
CA TRP A 411 -13.59 6.55 19.70
C TRP A 411 -12.22 6.42 20.40
N LYS A 412 -11.74 5.18 20.60
CA LYS A 412 -10.40 4.94 21.19
C LYS A 412 -9.30 5.54 20.32
N VAL A 413 -9.37 5.32 19.01
CA VAL A 413 -8.43 5.87 18.02
C VAL A 413 -8.46 7.39 18.05
N TRP A 414 -9.65 8.00 18.05
CA TRP A 414 -9.79 9.46 18.12
C TRP A 414 -9.12 10.04 19.37
N ALA A 415 -9.35 9.43 20.54
CA ALA A 415 -8.75 9.87 21.79
C ALA A 415 -7.21 9.77 21.74
N ALA A 416 -6.69 8.64 21.25
CA ALA A 416 -5.26 8.42 21.06
C ALA A 416 -4.64 9.44 20.08
N VAL A 417 -5.31 9.71 18.95
CA VAL A 417 -4.90 10.71 17.96
C VAL A 417 -4.86 12.11 18.59
N LYS A 418 -5.85 12.48 19.41
CA LYS A 418 -5.86 13.78 20.11
C LYS A 418 -4.71 13.89 21.10
N LEU A 419 -4.44 12.84 21.87
CA LEU A 419 -3.31 12.80 22.80
C LEU A 419 -1.97 12.94 22.06
N LEU A 420 -1.76 12.13 21.01
CA LEU A 420 -0.54 12.18 20.19
C LEU A 420 -0.33 13.58 19.58
N ASN A 421 -1.38 14.23 19.10
CA ASN A 421 -1.30 15.59 18.60
C ASN A 421 -0.95 16.61 19.69
N ALA A 422 -1.47 16.43 20.91
CA ALA A 422 -1.18 17.31 22.04
C ALA A 422 0.29 17.27 22.47
N ILE A 423 0.97 16.12 22.29
CA ILE A 423 2.40 15.94 22.59
C ILE A 423 3.30 16.10 21.35
N GLY A 424 2.78 16.67 20.25
CA GLY A 424 3.55 16.98 19.04
C GLY A 424 3.87 15.78 18.13
N MET A 425 3.30 14.60 18.37
CA MET A 425 3.50 13.38 17.58
C MET A 425 2.57 13.32 16.36
N TYR A 426 2.52 14.39 15.56
CA TYR A 426 1.58 14.55 14.44
C TYR A 426 1.71 13.46 13.37
N GLY A 427 2.93 13.00 13.08
CA GLY A 427 3.18 11.94 12.11
C GLY A 427 2.58 10.60 12.54
N THR A 428 2.81 10.22 13.80
CA THR A 428 2.24 9.02 14.42
C THR A 428 0.72 9.11 14.50
N ALA A 429 0.19 10.26 14.91
CA ALA A 429 -1.26 10.50 14.98
C ALA A 429 -1.93 10.30 13.62
N ARG A 430 -1.30 10.84 12.55
CA ARG A 430 -1.77 10.68 11.18
C ARG A 430 -1.72 9.22 10.72
N GLN A 431 -0.64 8.50 10.99
CA GLN A 431 -0.51 7.08 10.65
C GLN A 431 -1.56 6.23 11.35
N LEU A 432 -1.79 6.46 12.65
CA LEU A 432 -2.81 5.78 13.43
C LEU A 432 -4.21 6.01 12.85
N HIS A 433 -4.53 7.26 12.49
CA HIS A 433 -5.82 7.59 11.91
C HIS A 433 -6.05 6.91 10.55
N TYR A 434 -5.09 6.99 9.63
CA TYR A 434 -5.22 6.31 8.33
C TYR A 434 -5.23 4.78 8.47
N GLY A 435 -4.46 4.23 9.40
CA GLY A 435 -4.51 2.79 9.72
C GLY A 435 -5.90 2.35 10.18
N TYR A 436 -6.55 3.15 11.03
CA TYR A 436 -7.93 2.89 11.44
C TYR A 436 -8.92 2.97 10.26
N LEU A 437 -8.82 3.99 9.40
CA LEU A 437 -9.72 4.10 8.23
C LEU A 437 -9.60 2.88 7.30
N GLY A 438 -8.36 2.43 7.04
CA GLY A 438 -8.12 1.22 6.26
C GLY A 438 -8.72 -0.02 6.92
N TRP A 439 -8.50 -0.19 8.24
CA TRP A 439 -9.09 -1.28 9.00
C TRP A 439 -10.62 -1.22 9.02
N GLU A 440 -11.22 -0.04 9.18
CA GLU A 440 -12.68 0.14 9.23
C GLU A 440 -13.35 -0.29 7.92
N ILE A 441 -12.74 0.03 6.79
CA ILE A 441 -13.18 -0.39 5.45
C ILE A 441 -13.02 -1.90 5.28
N GLN A 442 -11.86 -2.44 5.67
CA GLN A 442 -11.54 -3.86 5.47
C GLN A 442 -12.24 -4.81 6.45
N ASN A 443 -12.56 -4.37 7.66
CA ASN A 443 -13.13 -5.20 8.71
C ASN A 443 -14.65 -5.40 8.47
N SER A 444 -15.04 -6.09 7.40
CA SER A 444 -16.44 -6.38 7.08
C SER A 444 -16.62 -7.82 6.61
N THR A 445 -17.78 -8.41 6.87
CA THR A 445 -18.12 -9.76 6.37
C THR A 445 -18.11 -9.85 4.84
N LYS A 446 -18.23 -8.69 4.15
CA LYS A 446 -18.23 -8.58 2.68
C LYS A 446 -16.85 -8.75 2.04
N THR A 447 -15.78 -8.46 2.78
CA THR A 447 -14.40 -8.49 2.28
C THR A 447 -13.74 -9.85 2.50
N ASP A 448 -14.17 -10.59 3.52
CA ASP A 448 -13.77 -11.99 3.71
C ASP A 448 -14.46 -12.87 2.65
N ARG A 449 -13.82 -13.06 1.49
CA ARG A 449 -14.33 -13.86 0.37
C ARG A 449 -13.72 -15.26 0.28
N ASN A 450 -12.71 -15.59 1.10
CA ASN A 450 -11.96 -16.86 1.03
C ASN A 450 -11.57 -17.23 -0.41
N LEU A 451 -10.95 -16.29 -1.13
CA LEU A 451 -10.47 -16.52 -2.50
C LEU A 451 -9.13 -17.24 -2.47
N PHE A 452 -8.89 -18.05 -3.50
CA PHE A 452 -7.62 -18.74 -3.71
C PHE A 452 -6.98 -18.21 -4.99
N PHE A 453 -5.70 -17.86 -4.97
CA PHE A 453 -5.00 -17.31 -6.13
C PHE A 453 -4.15 -18.42 -6.75
N ALA A 454 -4.44 -18.79 -7.99
CA ALA A 454 -3.66 -19.79 -8.73
C ALA A 454 -2.19 -19.37 -8.83
N SER A 455 -1.28 -20.35 -8.85
CA SER A 455 0.17 -20.16 -8.86
C SER A 455 0.86 -20.94 -9.98
N LYS A 456 0.12 -21.28 -11.03
CA LYS A 456 0.59 -22.04 -12.18
C LYS A 456 1.76 -21.35 -12.90
N ASN A 457 1.56 -20.10 -13.29
CA ASN A 457 2.58 -19.27 -13.93
C ASN A 457 3.72 -18.96 -12.95
N LEU A 458 3.43 -18.81 -11.64
CA LEU A 458 4.48 -18.66 -10.62
C LEU A 458 5.40 -19.91 -10.56
N LEU A 459 4.81 -21.10 -10.54
CA LEU A 459 5.56 -22.36 -10.48
C LEU A 459 6.34 -22.60 -11.77
N GLN A 460 5.78 -22.24 -12.93
CA GLN A 460 6.51 -22.27 -14.21
C GLN A 460 7.66 -21.26 -14.25
N LEU A 461 7.43 -20.05 -13.72
CA LEU A 461 8.47 -19.03 -13.57
C LEU A 461 9.63 -19.53 -12.69
N GLU A 462 9.33 -20.24 -11.60
CA GLU A 462 10.35 -20.85 -10.73
C GLU A 462 11.07 -22.02 -11.42
N ALA A 463 10.34 -22.91 -12.11
CA ALA A 463 10.91 -24.07 -12.77
C ALA A 463 11.84 -23.72 -13.94
N GLN A 464 11.60 -22.60 -14.63
CA GLN A 464 12.44 -22.12 -15.74
C GLN A 464 13.56 -21.17 -15.29
N LEU A 465 13.73 -20.93 -13.99
CA LEU A 465 14.83 -20.12 -13.49
C LEU A 465 16.15 -20.90 -13.59
N ASP A 466 17.19 -20.24 -14.12
CA ASP A 466 18.52 -20.82 -14.27
C ASP A 466 19.06 -21.41 -12.95
N ALA A 467 19.81 -22.51 -13.06
CA ALA A 467 20.36 -23.25 -11.91
C ALA A 467 21.29 -22.38 -11.04
N GLY A 468 22.03 -21.44 -11.63
CA GLY A 468 22.90 -20.52 -10.89
C GLY A 468 22.13 -19.49 -10.07
N ASP A 469 20.95 -19.08 -10.54
CA ASP A 469 20.09 -18.15 -9.82
C ASP A 469 19.24 -18.88 -8.77
N SER A 470 18.61 -20.00 -9.12
CA SER A 470 17.83 -20.82 -8.17
C SER A 470 18.70 -21.40 -7.04
N GLY A 471 19.92 -21.85 -7.34
CA GLY A 471 20.87 -22.38 -6.35
C GLY A 471 21.52 -21.34 -5.43
N SER A 472 21.44 -20.05 -5.77
CA SER A 472 22.06 -18.97 -4.98
C SER A 472 21.36 -18.69 -3.64
N GLY A 473 20.07 -19.02 -3.54
CA GLY A 473 19.23 -18.65 -2.40
C GLY A 473 18.81 -17.17 -2.36
N ASP A 474 19.27 -16.34 -3.31
CA ASP A 474 18.96 -14.91 -3.40
C ASP A 474 17.57 -14.61 -3.99
N TYR A 475 17.02 -15.55 -4.76
CA TYR A 475 15.76 -15.41 -5.49
C TYR A 475 14.77 -16.49 -5.07
N LYS A 476 13.98 -16.20 -4.04
CA LYS A 476 12.93 -17.09 -3.55
C LYS A 476 11.60 -16.63 -4.11
N THR A 477 11.10 -17.28 -5.16
CA THR A 477 9.86 -16.88 -5.85
C THR A 477 8.60 -17.44 -5.20
N SER A 478 8.69 -18.55 -4.48
CA SER A 478 7.59 -19.13 -3.71
C SER A 478 7.89 -19.18 -2.20
N TRP A 479 6.82 -19.16 -1.40
CA TRP A 479 6.88 -19.36 0.05
C TRP A 479 6.45 -20.78 0.38
N THR A 480 7.36 -21.56 0.96
CA THR A 480 7.14 -22.98 1.28
C THR A 480 7.71 -23.34 2.65
N ILE A 481 7.57 -24.60 3.08
CA ILE A 481 8.18 -25.08 4.34
C ILE A 481 9.71 -24.94 4.37
N ARG A 482 10.39 -25.01 3.21
CA ARG A 482 11.84 -24.77 3.08
C ARG A 482 12.24 -23.35 3.51
N ASN A 483 11.26 -22.46 3.63
CA ASN A 483 11.45 -21.08 4.08
C ASN A 483 11.21 -20.89 5.59
N GLY A 484 11.16 -21.98 6.37
CA GLY A 484 11.13 -21.93 7.84
C GLY A 484 9.72 -22.00 8.46
N GLY A 485 8.68 -22.14 7.64
CA GLY A 485 7.29 -22.35 8.08
C GLY A 485 6.61 -21.12 8.69
N TRP A 486 5.29 -21.19 8.82
CA TRP A 486 4.47 -20.06 9.28
C TRP A 486 4.71 -19.62 10.73
N PRO A 487 4.78 -20.50 11.75
CA PRO A 487 4.92 -20.07 13.14
C PRO A 487 6.20 -19.27 13.41
N ARG A 488 7.35 -19.75 12.90
CA ARG A 488 8.64 -19.05 13.02
C ARG A 488 8.63 -17.74 12.24
N TYR A 489 8.10 -17.75 11.03
CA TYR A 489 8.00 -16.54 10.21
C TYR A 489 7.14 -15.47 10.88
N ILE A 490 5.96 -15.82 11.38
CA ILE A 490 5.05 -14.89 12.05
C ILE A 490 5.72 -14.30 13.29
N SER A 491 6.38 -15.12 14.11
CA SER A 491 7.15 -14.65 15.27
C SER A 491 8.26 -13.67 14.86
N THR A 492 9.00 -14.00 13.80
CA THR A 492 10.08 -13.15 13.26
C THR A 492 9.55 -11.83 12.72
N ASN A 493 8.42 -11.87 12.00
CA ASN A 493 7.74 -10.71 11.47
C ASN A 493 7.28 -9.79 12.60
N ILE A 494 6.59 -10.31 13.63
CA ILE A 494 6.12 -9.51 14.78
C ILE A 494 7.30 -8.98 15.61
N ALA A 495 8.38 -9.75 15.80
CA ALA A 495 9.59 -9.26 16.44
C ALA A 495 10.18 -8.05 15.70
N GLY A 496 10.22 -8.11 14.37
CA GLY A 496 10.57 -6.99 13.52
C GLY A 496 9.70 -5.75 13.78
N MET A 497 8.38 -5.94 13.93
CA MET A 497 7.45 -4.87 14.31
C MET A 497 7.79 -4.28 15.69
N TRP A 498 8.10 -5.11 16.68
CA TRP A 498 8.46 -4.67 18.03
C TRP A 498 9.71 -3.79 17.99
N ARG A 499 10.74 -4.21 17.25
CA ARG A 499 11.96 -3.42 17.04
C ARG A 499 11.66 -2.08 16.37
N GLN A 500 10.76 -2.06 15.39
CA GLN A 500 10.44 -0.84 14.66
C GLN A 500 9.56 0.14 15.44
N VAL A 501 8.53 -0.34 16.11
CA VAL A 501 7.52 0.48 16.78
C VAL A 501 7.94 0.82 18.21
N PHE A 502 8.36 -0.17 18.98
CA PHE A 502 8.68 -0.01 20.40
C PHE A 502 10.18 0.21 20.66
N LYS A 503 11.03 0.12 19.63
CA LYS A 503 12.50 0.26 19.74
C LYS A 503 13.12 -0.72 20.74
N VAL A 504 12.48 -1.88 20.92
CA VAL A 504 13.02 -3.00 21.71
C VAL A 504 14.23 -3.56 20.96
N LYS A 505 15.34 -3.81 21.66
CA LYS A 505 16.60 -4.26 21.03
C LYS A 505 16.70 -5.77 20.86
N VAL A 506 16.16 -6.52 21.82
CA VAL A 506 16.23 -7.98 21.87
C VAL A 506 14.84 -8.51 22.19
N VAL A 507 14.42 -9.52 21.44
CA VAL A 507 13.14 -10.21 21.64
C VAL A 507 13.44 -11.63 22.09
N LYS A 508 12.82 -12.04 23.21
CA LYS A 508 13.08 -13.35 23.82
C LYS A 508 12.73 -14.48 22.84
N GLY A 509 13.65 -15.43 22.66
CA GLY A 509 13.49 -16.59 21.77
C GLY A 509 13.79 -16.32 20.29
N LEU A 510 14.26 -15.12 19.94
CA LEU A 510 14.69 -14.75 18.58
C LEU A 510 16.01 -13.99 18.60
N GLU A 511 16.88 -14.28 19.56
CA GLU A 511 18.17 -13.63 19.78
C GLU A 511 19.11 -13.78 18.55
N ASP A 512 19.04 -14.92 17.85
CA ASP A 512 19.83 -15.20 16.65
C ASP A 512 19.41 -14.35 15.43
N ASN A 513 18.20 -13.79 15.44
CA ASN A 513 17.72 -12.88 14.38
C ASN A 513 18.22 -11.44 14.57
N ASP A 514 18.86 -11.11 15.69
CA ASP A 514 19.29 -9.76 16.04
C ASP A 514 20.65 -9.42 15.41
N PHE A 515 20.72 -9.45 14.07
CA PHE A 515 21.81 -8.79 13.34
C PHE A 515 21.65 -7.27 13.46
N LYS A 516 22.70 -6.63 14.02
CA LYS A 516 22.98 -5.19 14.14
C LYS A 516 21.78 -4.31 13.75
N PHE A 517 21.01 -3.91 14.76
CA PHE A 517 20.20 -2.69 14.69
C PHE A 517 21.16 -1.53 14.37
N ILE A 518 21.46 -1.31 13.08
CA ILE A 518 22.17 -0.11 12.66
C ILE A 518 21.20 1.00 12.98
N ALA A 519 21.52 1.68 14.08
CA ALA A 519 20.79 2.80 14.58
C ALA A 519 20.38 3.67 13.39
N ASN A 520 19.07 3.92 13.28
CA ASN A 520 18.60 5.20 12.81
C ASN A 520 19.25 6.26 13.72
N ARG A 521 20.53 6.61 13.47
CA ARG A 521 21.08 7.87 13.92
C ARG A 521 20.34 8.91 13.10
N SER A 522 19.19 9.34 13.62
CA SER A 522 18.70 10.68 13.39
C SER A 522 19.85 11.64 13.68
N VAL A 523 20.44 12.19 12.62
CA VAL A 523 21.32 13.34 12.70
C VAL A 523 20.56 14.41 13.48
N ARG A 524 21.08 14.79 14.66
CA ARG A 524 20.59 15.99 15.35
C ARG A 524 20.92 17.20 14.47
N PRO A 525 19.99 18.15 14.24
CA PRO A 525 20.33 19.39 13.58
C PRO A 525 21.07 20.29 14.59
N GLY A 526 22.29 20.68 14.27
CA GLY A 526 23.03 21.68 15.03
C GLY A 526 24.52 21.39 15.03
N PHE A 527 25.25 21.96 14.08
CA PHE A 527 26.34 22.90 14.36
C PHE A 527 26.75 23.53 13.02
N LYS A 528 26.68 24.87 12.96
CA LYS A 528 27.28 25.67 11.89
C LYS A 528 28.78 25.40 11.90
N GLN A 529 29.33 25.07 10.74
CA GLN A 529 30.77 25.11 10.52
C GLN A 529 31.04 26.40 9.77
N ASP A 530 31.37 27.45 10.50
CA ASP A 530 32.01 28.62 9.92
C ASP A 530 33.44 28.21 9.54
N ALA A 531 33.77 28.45 8.28
CA ALA A 531 35.13 28.42 7.78
C ALA A 531 35.82 29.71 8.19
N ASP A 532 36.98 29.64 8.85
CA ASP A 532 38.20 30.24 8.33
C ASP A 532 39.45 29.98 9.22
N ASN A 533 40.45 29.42 8.54
CA ASN A 533 41.83 29.88 8.43
C ASN A 533 42.84 29.90 9.62
N THR A 534 44.07 29.54 9.22
CA THR A 534 45.40 29.91 9.75
C THR A 534 45.98 29.25 11.01
N SER A 535 46.92 28.34 10.74
CA SER A 535 48.32 28.29 11.21
C SER A 535 48.68 28.40 12.70
N ALA A 536 49.57 27.48 13.08
CA ALA A 536 50.73 27.61 13.97
C ALA A 536 50.73 26.75 15.26
N GLU A 537 51.75 25.92 15.32
CA GLU A 537 52.58 25.53 16.48
C GLU A 537 51.98 24.69 17.65
N ARG A 538 52.52 23.46 17.73
CA ARG A 538 52.77 22.68 18.97
C ARG A 538 53.67 23.50 19.94
N PRO A 539 53.79 23.23 21.27
CA PRO A 539 53.86 21.86 21.83
C PRO A 539 53.42 21.62 23.31
N ALA A 540 53.51 20.32 23.67
CA ALA A 540 53.95 19.73 24.96
C ALA A 540 53.08 19.83 26.24
N ASN A 541 52.53 18.66 26.63
CA ASN A 541 52.84 17.85 27.84
C ASN A 541 52.85 18.51 29.24
N PRO A 542 52.85 17.74 30.36
CA PRO A 542 52.04 16.58 30.79
C PRO A 542 51.66 16.67 32.31
N LEU A 543 51.14 15.57 32.88
CA LEU A 543 51.12 15.20 34.32
C LEU A 543 50.06 15.90 35.20
N ALA A 544 49.46 15.33 36.24
CA ALA A 544 49.22 13.98 36.77
C ALA A 544 48.24 14.20 37.98
N PRO A 545 48.01 13.29 38.94
CA PRO A 545 46.67 12.82 39.36
C PRO A 545 46.34 13.17 40.84
N VAL A 546 45.49 12.36 41.51
CA VAL A 546 45.18 12.28 42.97
C VAL A 546 43.92 13.08 43.37
N SER A 547 42.94 12.65 44.18
CA SER A 547 42.64 11.56 45.15
C SER A 547 41.09 11.54 45.35
N GLU A 548 40.39 10.41 45.47
CA GLU A 548 40.00 9.67 46.71
C GLU A 548 39.11 10.40 47.75
N GLY A 549 38.04 9.70 48.17
CA GLY A 549 37.11 9.97 49.29
C GLY A 549 35.77 10.61 48.87
N ASP A 550 34.57 10.22 49.31
CA ASP A 550 34.08 9.17 50.21
C ASP A 550 32.54 9.05 49.99
N GLU A 551 31.94 8.10 50.69
CA GLU A 551 30.59 7.51 50.65
C GLU A 551 29.38 8.44 50.94
N ASP A 552 28.18 7.84 50.79
CA ASP A 552 26.80 8.30 51.04
C ASP A 552 26.19 9.24 49.97
N ASP A 553 25.00 9.00 49.39
CA ASP A 553 23.76 8.72 50.09
C ASP A 553 22.69 8.12 49.13
N GLN A 554 22.09 7.00 49.53
CA GLN A 554 20.87 6.43 48.93
C GLN A 554 19.65 7.13 49.52
N GLN A 555 19.27 8.29 48.99
CA GLN A 555 17.88 8.76 49.05
C GLN A 555 17.75 10.02 48.22
N HIS A 556 17.19 9.92 47.02
CA HIS A 556 16.46 11.00 46.31
C HIS A 556 16.04 10.49 44.93
N GLN A 557 15.07 9.57 44.91
CA GLN A 557 14.41 9.19 43.66
C GLN A 557 12.94 8.81 43.87
N GLU A 558 12.20 9.58 44.65
CA GLU A 558 10.72 9.45 44.72
C GLU A 558 9.92 10.78 44.66
N ASP A 559 10.53 11.97 44.66
CA ASP A 559 9.75 13.23 44.78
C ASP A 559 9.54 14.06 43.49
N MET A 560 9.83 13.51 42.31
CA MET A 560 9.68 14.22 41.02
C MET A 560 8.53 13.72 40.14
N ILE A 561 7.47 13.15 40.74
CA ILE A 561 6.23 12.77 40.03
C ILE A 561 4.97 13.44 40.62
N SER A 562 5.05 14.19 41.72
CA SER A 562 3.89 14.80 42.39
C SER A 562 3.61 16.30 42.11
N ALA A 563 4.26 16.94 41.13
CA ALA A 563 4.14 18.41 40.93
C ALA A 563 3.50 18.86 39.59
N GLY A 564 3.07 17.94 38.72
CA GLY A 564 2.51 18.30 37.39
C GLY A 564 0.98 18.38 37.30
N PHE A 565 0.25 17.95 38.34
CA PHE A 565 -1.19 17.73 38.30
C PHE A 565 -1.94 18.57 39.34
N ARG A 566 -1.72 19.89 39.38
CA ARG A 566 -2.55 20.87 40.13
C ARG A 566 -2.27 22.28 39.59
N GLY A 567 -2.86 22.65 38.46
CA GLY A 567 -2.55 23.96 37.88
C GLY A 567 -3.31 24.37 36.62
N THR A 568 -4.54 23.91 36.37
CA THR A 568 -5.37 24.45 35.29
C THR A 568 -6.85 24.41 35.68
N ALA A 569 -7.23 25.30 36.60
CA ALA A 569 -8.62 25.65 36.88
C ALA A 569 -8.68 27.04 37.55
N ALA A 570 -8.23 28.09 36.86
CA ALA A 570 -8.59 29.49 37.14
C ALA A 570 -7.92 30.42 36.11
N ALA A 571 -8.64 30.81 35.06
CA ALA A 571 -8.47 32.09 34.36
C ALA A 571 -9.46 32.19 33.20
N PHE A 572 -10.67 32.64 33.50
CA PHE A 572 -11.55 33.29 32.54
C PHE A 572 -11.85 34.70 33.06
N GLN A 573 -11.92 35.65 32.11
CA GLN A 573 -12.31 37.06 32.22
C GLN A 573 -11.18 38.10 32.40
N ARG A 574 -10.79 38.79 31.31
CA ARG A 574 -11.24 40.15 30.92
C ARG A 574 -10.44 40.66 29.70
N ILE A 575 -11.13 41.41 28.85
CA ILE A 575 -10.70 42.06 27.58
C ILE A 575 -9.97 43.39 27.89
N PRO A 576 -9.20 44.03 26.98
CA PRO A 576 -9.82 45.03 26.07
C PRO A 576 -9.24 45.07 24.63
N ALA A 577 -10.02 45.70 23.75
CA ALA A 577 -9.74 45.98 22.35
C ALA A 577 -8.93 47.29 22.16
N SER A 578 -8.11 47.37 21.09
CA SER A 578 -7.86 48.60 20.31
C SER A 578 -6.80 48.38 19.21
N GLY A 579 -7.01 48.99 18.03
CA GLY A 579 -5.89 49.67 17.34
C GLY A 579 -5.61 49.32 15.88
N ALA A 580 -6.29 50.05 15.00
CA ALA A 580 -6.10 50.23 13.55
C ALA A 580 -4.66 50.29 12.98
N GLY A 581 -4.55 49.99 11.68
CA GLY A 581 -3.39 50.37 10.85
C GLY A 581 -3.41 49.77 9.44
N GLY A 582 -4.45 50.06 8.64
CA GLY A 582 -4.48 49.73 7.21
C GLY A 582 -4.17 50.97 6.36
N ALA A 583 -3.23 50.85 5.43
CA ALA A 583 -2.92 51.86 4.42
C ALA A 583 -3.03 51.25 3.01
N ALA A 584 -3.99 51.81 2.25
CA ALA A 584 -4.04 52.15 0.83
C ALA A 584 -3.39 51.27 -0.26
N ALA A 585 -4.24 50.91 -1.24
CA ALA A 585 -4.19 51.16 -2.70
C ALA A 585 -2.90 50.81 -3.48
N SER A 586 -2.93 50.31 -4.73
CA SER A 586 -3.83 50.68 -5.81
C SER A 586 -3.79 49.68 -7.00
N ASP A 587 -4.81 49.86 -7.84
CA ASP A 587 -4.85 49.72 -9.30
C ASP A 587 -5.20 48.40 -10.01
N ALA A 588 -6.38 48.51 -10.63
CA ALA A 588 -6.95 47.68 -11.67
C ALA A 588 -6.38 48.02 -13.05
N ALA A 589 -6.40 47.04 -13.96
CA ALA A 589 -6.60 47.32 -15.38
C ALA A 589 -7.26 46.11 -16.06
N ALA A 590 -8.45 46.34 -16.60
CA ALA A 590 -9.13 45.48 -17.54
C ALA A 590 -8.75 45.90 -18.98
N SER A 591 -8.63 44.97 -19.92
CA SER A 591 -9.06 45.22 -21.31
C SER A 591 -9.10 43.95 -22.19
N LYS A 592 -10.29 43.71 -22.73
CA LYS A 592 -10.64 43.48 -24.14
C LYS A 592 -10.04 42.28 -24.91
N ALA A 593 -10.97 41.41 -25.31
CA ALA A 593 -10.89 40.56 -26.49
C ALA A 593 -10.88 41.38 -27.81
N PRO A 594 -10.49 40.74 -28.92
CA PRO A 594 -11.15 40.94 -30.19
C PRO A 594 -11.68 39.63 -30.80
N SER A 595 -12.85 39.78 -31.41
CA SER A 595 -13.53 38.86 -32.33
C SER A 595 -12.84 38.72 -33.68
N GLY A 596 -12.90 37.54 -34.28
CA GLY A 596 -12.60 37.29 -35.70
C GLY A 596 -13.14 35.91 -36.12
N ALA A 597 -13.87 35.88 -37.22
CA ALA A 597 -14.76 34.80 -37.67
C ALA A 597 -14.07 33.69 -38.50
N ASP A 598 -14.89 32.66 -38.78
CA ASP A 598 -14.79 31.62 -39.83
C ASP A 598 -13.85 30.41 -39.57
N GLN A 599 -14.42 29.21 -39.37
CA GLN A 599 -14.89 28.30 -40.44
C GLN A 599 -15.47 27.01 -39.83
N ASP A 600 -16.66 26.63 -40.29
CA ASP A 600 -17.31 25.34 -40.04
C ASP A 600 -16.48 24.18 -40.61
N VAL A 601 -16.07 23.24 -39.75
CA VAL A 601 -15.69 21.89 -40.14
C VAL A 601 -16.41 20.92 -39.22
N ALA A 602 -17.31 20.14 -39.82
CA ALA A 602 -18.11 19.11 -39.15
C ALA A 602 -17.23 18.07 -38.45
N LEU A 603 -17.47 17.84 -37.16
CA LEU A 603 -16.91 16.72 -36.40
C LEU A 603 -17.89 15.53 -36.43
N PRO A 604 -17.41 14.29 -36.59
CA PRO A 604 -18.26 13.12 -36.69
C PRO A 604 -18.74 12.63 -35.31
N GLY A 605 -20.05 12.47 -35.19
CA GLY A 605 -20.70 11.36 -34.48
C GLY A 605 -20.73 11.41 -32.96
N ASP A 606 -21.79 12.00 -32.40
CA ASP A 606 -22.28 11.72 -31.04
C ASP A 606 -22.54 10.21 -30.89
N THR A 607 -21.57 9.52 -30.28
CA THR A 607 -21.80 8.17 -29.76
C THR A 607 -22.53 8.36 -28.43
N PRO A 608 -23.73 7.79 -28.19
CA PRO A 608 -24.42 7.97 -26.93
C PRO A 608 -23.52 7.50 -25.78
N GLY A 609 -23.34 8.33 -24.76
CA GLY A 609 -22.47 7.99 -23.63
C GLY A 609 -22.87 6.64 -23.01
N LEU A 610 -21.89 5.91 -22.47
CA LEU A 610 -22.06 4.57 -21.88
C LEU A 610 -23.33 4.49 -21.01
N PHE A 611 -23.62 5.51 -20.20
CA PHE A 611 -24.83 5.56 -19.37
C PHE A 611 -26.15 5.67 -20.14
N GLN A 612 -26.19 6.32 -21.30
CA GLN A 612 -27.38 6.41 -22.15
C GLN A 612 -27.66 5.06 -22.82
N GLN A 613 -26.60 4.33 -23.19
CA GLN A 613 -26.69 2.95 -23.65
C GLN A 613 -27.10 1.98 -22.52
N MET A 614 -26.58 2.18 -21.30
CA MET A 614 -26.93 1.40 -20.11
C MET A 614 -28.37 1.68 -19.64
N SER A 615 -28.80 2.94 -19.64
CA SER A 615 -30.15 3.36 -19.23
C SER A 615 -31.21 2.89 -20.22
N ALA A 616 -30.91 2.90 -21.53
CA ALA A 616 -31.80 2.35 -22.55
C ALA A 616 -32.02 0.84 -22.39
N LYS A 617 -30.99 0.08 -21.96
CA LYS A 617 -31.10 -1.37 -21.71
C LYS A 617 -31.70 -1.71 -20.34
N LEU A 618 -31.39 -0.95 -19.28
CA LEU A 618 -32.01 -1.09 -17.96
C LEU A 618 -33.52 -0.77 -18.00
N GLY A 619 -33.93 0.17 -18.85
CA GLY A 619 -35.34 0.47 -19.12
C GLY A 619 -36.14 -0.67 -19.75
N GLN A 620 -35.48 -1.70 -20.32
CA GLN A 620 -36.14 -2.87 -20.89
C GLN A 620 -36.18 -4.09 -19.94
N SER A 621 -35.46 -4.08 -18.81
CA SER A 621 -35.31 -5.26 -17.93
C SER A 621 -35.83 -5.07 -16.49
N LEU A 622 -36.33 -3.89 -16.10
CA LEU A 622 -36.85 -3.65 -14.76
C LEU A 622 -38.17 -2.86 -14.80
N SER A 623 -39.30 -3.55 -14.97
CA SER A 623 -40.60 -3.01 -14.54
C SER A 623 -40.79 -3.28 -13.05
N TYR A 624 -40.18 -2.46 -12.19
CA TYR A 624 -40.63 -2.31 -10.80
C TYR A 624 -40.64 -0.83 -10.44
N LYS A 625 -41.81 -0.39 -9.98
CA LYS A 625 -42.26 1.00 -9.79
C LYS A 625 -41.18 1.96 -9.25
N ALA A 626 -40.79 2.91 -10.08
CA ALA A 626 -40.33 4.22 -9.65
C ALA A 626 -41.08 5.28 -10.47
N ALA A 627 -41.80 6.18 -9.78
CA ALA A 627 -42.47 7.31 -10.40
C ALA A 627 -41.42 8.21 -11.10
N SER A 628 -41.70 8.57 -12.34
CA SER A 628 -40.84 9.38 -13.21
C SER A 628 -40.68 10.80 -12.67
N VAL A 629 -39.44 11.27 -12.68
CA VAL A 629 -39.08 12.68 -12.46
C VAL A 629 -39.39 13.46 -13.73
N SER A 630 -40.63 13.89 -13.86
CA SER A 630 -41.07 14.93 -14.80
C SER A 630 -42.45 15.39 -14.34
N ASP A 631 -42.49 16.36 -13.43
CA ASP A 631 -43.63 17.26 -13.16
C ASP A 631 -43.33 18.14 -11.93
N VAL A 632 -42.28 18.97 -12.03
CA VAL A 632 -42.06 20.11 -11.11
C VAL A 632 -41.69 21.32 -11.95
N ALA A 633 -42.61 21.77 -12.79
CA ALA A 633 -42.44 23.00 -13.55
C ALA A 633 -43.76 23.67 -13.93
N THR A 634 -44.76 23.72 -13.05
CA THR A 634 -45.83 24.74 -13.11
C THR A 634 -46.53 24.84 -11.76
N GLY A 635 -46.35 25.96 -11.06
CA GLY A 635 -47.06 26.25 -9.82
C GLY A 635 -48.46 26.79 -10.10
N ASN A 636 -49.48 26.26 -9.43
CA ASN A 636 -50.46 27.03 -8.64
C ASN A 636 -51.54 26.13 -8.01
N VAL A 637 -51.67 26.24 -6.67
CA VAL A 637 -52.91 26.41 -5.86
C VAL A 637 -53.95 25.28 -5.94
N SER A 638 -54.42 24.60 -4.88
CA SER A 638 -54.90 25.08 -3.57
C SER A 638 -55.29 23.89 -2.66
N GLY A 639 -55.13 24.08 -1.34
CA GLY A 639 -56.12 23.69 -0.32
C GLY A 639 -56.08 22.26 0.25
N GLY A 640 -55.70 22.12 1.53
CA GLY A 640 -56.24 21.06 2.40
C GLY A 640 -55.27 20.23 3.28
N VAL A 641 -54.50 20.89 4.16
CA VAL A 641 -54.16 20.52 5.56
C VAL A 641 -53.92 19.01 5.87
N MET A 642 -52.66 18.53 5.87
CA MET A 642 -51.68 18.46 6.98
C MET A 642 -51.92 17.39 8.08
N HIS A 643 -51.05 16.37 8.09
CA HIS A 643 -50.11 16.16 9.21
C HIS A 643 -48.74 15.74 8.65
N SER A 644 -47.70 16.45 9.08
CA SER A 644 -46.43 16.63 8.38
C SER A 644 -45.36 15.58 8.72
N LEU A 645 -44.85 14.95 7.67
CA LEU A 645 -43.43 14.60 7.51
C LEU A 645 -42.78 15.72 6.70
N SER A 646 -41.84 16.47 7.30
CA SER A 646 -40.99 17.39 6.54
C SER A 646 -39.62 17.64 7.20
N LYS A 647 -38.60 16.96 6.65
CA LYS A 647 -37.26 17.43 6.22
C LYS A 647 -36.28 18.04 7.26
N PRO A 648 -34.96 18.23 6.96
CA PRO A 648 -34.07 17.68 5.92
C PRO A 648 -32.74 17.10 6.48
N VAL A 649 -32.00 16.38 5.64
CA VAL A 649 -30.57 16.08 5.84
C VAL A 649 -29.76 17.38 5.75
N GLN A 650 -29.43 17.95 6.90
CA GLN A 650 -28.28 18.83 7.08
C GLN A 650 -27.11 17.97 7.58
N ARG A 651 -26.09 17.76 6.73
CA ARG A 651 -24.75 17.38 7.21
C ARG A 651 -24.18 18.58 7.96
N LEU A 652 -24.27 18.53 9.29
CA LEU A 652 -23.52 19.41 10.19
C LEU A 652 -22.40 18.60 10.85
N SER A 653 -21.19 19.12 10.70
CA SER A 653 -20.09 19.01 11.64
C SER A 653 -20.59 19.10 13.09
N ARG A 654 -20.76 17.97 13.77
CA ARG A 654 -20.90 17.93 15.23
C ARG A 654 -20.11 16.78 15.82
N ILE A 655 -19.12 17.19 16.61
CA ILE A 655 -18.36 16.42 17.59
C ILE A 655 -19.36 15.87 18.64
N PRO A 656 -19.24 14.63 19.13
CA PRO A 656 -20.11 14.17 20.20
C PRO A 656 -19.55 14.58 21.57
N THR A 657 -20.41 15.15 22.42
CA THR A 657 -20.18 15.36 23.86
C THR A 657 -20.52 14.11 24.67
N PRO A 658 -19.88 13.87 25.83
CA PRO A 658 -20.10 12.68 26.64
C PRO A 658 -21.49 12.65 27.30
N PRO A 659 -22.03 11.47 27.64
CA PRO A 659 -23.26 11.36 28.42
C PRO A 659 -23.01 11.77 29.88
N SER A 660 -23.93 12.55 30.44
CA SER A 660 -23.99 12.85 31.86
C SER A 660 -24.36 11.61 32.66
N ARG A 661 -23.56 11.28 33.70
CA ARG A 661 -23.93 10.33 34.75
C ARG A 661 -25.14 10.87 35.54
N ARG A 662 -26.26 10.15 35.49
CA ARG A 662 -27.43 10.06 36.42
C ARG A 662 -28.55 9.40 35.58
N ASP A 663 -29.18 8.29 35.93
CA ASP A 663 -29.67 7.89 37.24
C ASP A 663 -29.51 6.38 37.51
N LYS A 664 -29.28 6.08 38.79
CA LYS A 664 -29.63 4.82 39.44
C LYS A 664 -31.08 4.94 39.94
N ASP A 665 -31.72 3.79 40.10
CA ASP A 665 -32.98 3.52 40.80
C ASP A 665 -34.27 3.68 39.97
N VAL A 666 -34.77 2.57 39.40
CA VAL A 666 -35.97 1.79 39.80
C VAL A 666 -36.11 0.60 38.85
#